data_AF-A0A8F4FTX4-F1
#
_entry.id   AF-A0A8F4FTX4-F1
#
_cell.length_a   1.000
_cell.length_b   1.000
_cell.length_c   1.000
_cell.angle_alpha   90.00
_cell.angle_beta   90.00
_cell.angle_gamma   90.00
#
_symmetry.space_group_name_H-M   'P 1'
#
loop_
_entity.id
_entity.type
_entity.pdbx_description
1 polymer ?
#
loop_
_entity_poly.entity_id
_entity_poly.type
_entity_poly.pdbx_seq_one_letter_code
_entity_poly.pdbx_strand_id
1 'polypeptide(L)'
;MKSTVEPVEGNKVKLAIEIDSVEFEHEVDAAFKRIAREVRIPGFRQGKAPRKLLEARIGTEAARGDALEFSLPRFYAEAVEEHDVDVIAPPDIDITAGREEGDVAFEAVVEVRPVVMVGGYDSLRITIDSPDVSDEEVDERVDRLRESFAKLEVVERPAAEGDHVTIDITGSRDGEPIDGLTAEDYLYEVGSGSVVPELDENLTGATVGADVAFTADHPDPDEEPVDFTVAVKEVKEKVLPEADDEFAAEASEFETLDELKADLVKRLGMVKKVQGQMAIQQKTADALAELVHEDVPEALVNSEMQQRLEDLAMRLQAQGVGVDQYLASTGQDQGAFIEELRTAAAQGVKVDLALRAVVEAEQIDITEDELEAEYASVAERVGQKTAQVRKQLERNGQVSAVRSDLRKRKALEWLIEQVELVDEGGQRDRSGQPRGRAPVGRRRRSRSRRRGPHGGRRVNNPAFHDPTSGLRASNYLVPTVVEQTNRGERAFDLYSKLLKEHIIFLGTPIDDTIANLVCAQLLHLESENPDKDINIYINSPGGDITALFAIYDTMQYVKAEITTICFGQAASAAAVLLAAGTKGKRLALPHARVLLHQPYASGGGQASDIEIQAKEILRMRDLLEGILSDHTGQSKEKVAKDTDRDFVLSATEAKEYGIIDEVISAREFADKSGPITAAS
;
A
#
# COMPACT_ATOMS: atom_id res chain seq x y z
N MET A 1 43.15 0.99 15.57
CA MET A 1 42.91 0.43 14.22
C MET A 1 43.58 1.30 13.16
N LYS A 2 44.06 0.69 12.08
CA LYS A 2 44.49 1.38 10.85
C LYS A 2 43.77 0.73 9.67
N SER A 3 43.41 1.51 8.66
CA SER A 3 42.75 1.00 7.47
C SER A 3 43.27 1.67 6.20
N THR A 4 43.21 0.97 5.07
CA THR A 4 43.51 1.52 3.74
C THR A 4 42.49 1.00 2.74
N VAL A 5 42.22 1.77 1.69
CA VAL A 5 41.32 1.39 0.59
C VAL A 5 42.08 1.39 -0.73
N GLU A 6 41.92 0.34 -1.52
CA GLU A 6 42.44 0.27 -2.88
C GLU A 6 41.35 -0.20 -3.87
N PRO A 7 41.27 0.41 -5.08
CA PRO A 7 40.32 -0.04 -6.09
C PRO A 7 40.74 -1.41 -6.65
N VAL A 8 39.75 -2.26 -6.93
CA VAL A 8 39.90 -3.56 -7.59
C VAL A 8 38.99 -3.65 -8.81
N GLU A 9 39.15 -4.73 -9.60
CA GLU A 9 38.38 -4.92 -10.83
C GLU A 9 36.87 -5.02 -10.56
N GLY A 10 36.07 -4.40 -11.44
CA GLY A 10 34.60 -4.51 -11.44
C GLY A 10 33.93 -3.84 -10.25
N ASN A 11 33.86 -2.49 -10.24
CA ASN A 11 33.17 -1.65 -9.24
C ASN A 11 33.38 -2.12 -7.79
N LYS A 12 34.57 -2.61 -7.46
CA LYS A 12 34.93 -3.13 -6.14
C LYS A 12 36.06 -2.32 -5.54
N VAL A 13 36.11 -2.31 -4.22
CA VAL A 13 37.27 -1.86 -3.46
C VAL A 13 37.71 -2.93 -2.48
N LYS A 14 38.99 -2.93 -2.14
CA LYS A 14 39.55 -3.74 -1.06
C LYS A 14 39.93 -2.83 0.09
N LEU A 15 39.35 -3.10 1.25
CA LEU A 15 39.71 -2.47 2.52
C LEU A 15 40.66 -3.39 3.27
N ALA A 16 41.91 -2.97 3.49
CA ALA A 16 42.86 -3.68 4.33
C ALA A 16 42.89 -3.04 5.72
N ILE A 17 42.57 -3.83 6.75
CA ILE A 17 42.33 -3.36 8.11
C ILE A 17 43.27 -4.08 9.07
N GLU A 18 43.91 -3.33 9.95
CA GLU A 18 44.86 -3.82 10.96
C GLU A 18 44.48 -3.30 12.35
N ILE A 19 44.36 -4.20 13.31
CA ILE A 19 44.04 -3.93 14.71
C ILE A 19 45.20 -4.41 15.58
N ASP A 20 45.72 -3.48 16.38
CA ASP A 20 46.78 -3.76 17.33
C ASP A 20 46.30 -4.77 18.39
N SER A 21 47.19 -5.67 18.79
CA SER A 21 46.91 -6.73 19.76
C SER A 21 46.37 -6.22 21.10
N VAL A 22 46.77 -5.03 21.57
CA VAL A 22 46.26 -4.45 22.81
C VAL A 22 44.81 -4.01 22.65
N GLU A 23 44.48 -3.42 21.51
CA GLU A 23 43.12 -3.02 21.17
C GLU A 23 42.21 -4.24 21.00
N PHE A 24 42.70 -5.27 20.32
CA PHE A 24 41.95 -6.51 20.10
C PHE A 24 41.75 -7.33 21.38
N GLU A 25 42.65 -7.23 22.36
CA GLU A 25 42.53 -7.92 23.65
C GLU A 25 41.25 -7.54 24.40
N HIS A 26 40.73 -6.32 24.19
CA HIS A 26 39.44 -5.89 24.74
C HIS A 26 38.25 -6.68 24.18
N GLU A 27 38.33 -7.09 22.91
CA GLU A 27 37.33 -7.93 22.26
C GLU A 27 37.41 -9.38 22.76
N VAL A 28 38.62 -9.88 22.98
CA VAL A 28 38.84 -11.20 23.60
C VAL A 28 38.29 -11.24 25.04
N ASP A 29 38.48 -10.17 25.81
CA ASP A 29 37.86 -10.00 27.13
C ASP A 29 36.33 -10.03 27.08
N ALA A 30 35.74 -9.38 26.06
CA ALA A 30 34.29 -9.38 25.85
C ALA A 30 33.78 -10.77 25.46
N ALA A 31 34.51 -11.48 24.60
CA ALA A 31 34.23 -12.85 24.21
C ALA A 31 34.20 -13.80 25.40
N PHE A 32 35.20 -13.73 26.30
CA PHE A 32 35.18 -14.54 27.53
C PHE A 32 33.95 -14.27 28.40
N LYS A 33 33.48 -13.02 28.47
CA LYS A 33 32.25 -12.67 29.21
C LYS A 33 30.99 -13.22 28.53
N ARG A 34 30.95 -13.28 27.20
CA ARG A 34 29.85 -13.92 26.44
C ARG A 34 29.86 -15.43 26.70
N ILE A 35 30.99 -16.09 26.45
CA ILE A 35 31.13 -17.54 26.63
C ILE A 35 30.85 -17.98 28.08
N ALA A 36 31.24 -17.17 29.08
CA ALA A 36 30.92 -17.44 30.48
C ALA A 36 29.42 -17.57 30.78
N ARG A 37 28.56 -16.92 29.98
CA ARG A 37 27.09 -16.99 30.12
C ARG A 37 26.52 -18.29 29.55
N GLU A 38 27.21 -18.89 28.60
CA GLU A 38 26.74 -20.11 27.89
C GLU A 38 27.29 -21.38 28.53
N VAL A 39 28.53 -21.33 29.03
CA VAL A 39 29.22 -22.51 29.57
C VAL A 39 28.98 -22.65 31.09
N ARG A 40 28.56 -23.85 31.52
CA ARG A 40 28.41 -24.17 32.94
C ARG A 40 29.75 -24.58 33.56
N ILE A 41 30.29 -23.74 34.44
CA ILE A 41 31.53 -24.02 35.18
C ILE A 41 31.21 -24.50 36.60
N PRO A 42 31.63 -25.72 37.00
CA PRO A 42 31.42 -26.22 38.36
C PRO A 42 31.97 -25.27 39.43
N GLY A 43 31.17 -25.00 40.47
CA GLY A 43 31.55 -24.11 41.58
C GLY A 43 31.33 -22.62 41.34
N PHE A 44 30.91 -22.20 40.14
CA PHE A 44 30.60 -20.80 39.82
C PHE A 44 29.15 -20.64 39.37
N ARG A 45 28.54 -19.50 39.72
CA ARG A 45 27.26 -19.09 39.13
C ARG A 45 27.49 -18.79 37.64
N GLN A 46 26.54 -19.21 36.79
CA GLN A 46 26.58 -18.97 35.34
C GLN A 46 26.86 -17.48 35.04
N GLY A 47 27.79 -17.20 34.13
CA GLY A 47 28.26 -15.86 33.79
C GLY A 47 29.23 -15.21 34.78
N LYS A 48 29.63 -15.90 35.87
CA LYS A 48 30.53 -15.35 36.91
C LYS A 48 31.86 -16.11 37.05
N ALA A 49 32.15 -17.06 36.16
CA ALA A 49 33.43 -17.75 36.15
C ALA A 49 34.57 -16.75 35.83
N PRO A 50 35.68 -16.75 36.59
CA PRO A 50 36.84 -15.89 36.32
C PRO A 50 37.51 -16.25 34.98
N ARG A 51 38.01 -15.23 34.27
CA ARG A 51 38.66 -15.36 32.95
C ARG A 51 39.74 -16.46 32.91
N LYS A 52 40.68 -16.46 33.86
CA LYS A 52 41.76 -17.48 33.94
C LYS A 52 41.26 -18.93 34.00
N LEU A 53 40.09 -19.14 34.59
CA LEU A 53 39.49 -20.47 34.69
C LEU A 53 38.82 -20.88 33.37
N LEU A 54 38.22 -19.92 32.67
CA LEU A 54 37.68 -20.12 31.31
C LEU A 54 38.83 -20.42 30.35
N GLU A 55 39.88 -19.60 30.33
CA GLU A 55 41.09 -19.84 29.52
C GLU A 55 41.63 -21.26 29.68
N ALA A 56 41.76 -21.74 30.92
CA ALA A 56 42.27 -23.09 31.20
C ALA A 56 41.32 -24.22 30.76
N ARG A 57 40.03 -23.94 30.54
CA ARG A 57 38.99 -24.94 30.26
C ARG A 57 38.57 -25.00 28.80
N ILE A 58 38.47 -23.84 28.14
CA ILE A 58 38.01 -23.69 26.76
C ILE A 58 39.12 -23.23 25.79
N GLY A 59 40.28 -22.83 26.31
CA GLY A 59 41.38 -22.29 25.50
C GLY A 59 41.16 -20.82 25.12
N THR A 60 42.26 -20.14 24.80
CA THR A 60 42.25 -18.75 24.32
C THR A 60 41.80 -18.64 22.87
N GLU A 61 42.08 -19.66 22.05
CA GLU A 61 41.72 -19.72 20.63
C GLU A 61 40.20 -19.63 20.41
N ALA A 62 39.40 -20.32 21.22
CA ALA A 62 37.93 -20.27 21.12
C ALA A 62 37.37 -18.87 21.42
N ALA A 63 37.89 -18.20 22.45
CA ALA A 63 37.50 -16.83 22.77
C ALA A 63 37.98 -15.83 21.72
N ARG A 64 39.13 -16.10 21.09
CA ARG A 64 39.66 -15.26 20.02
C ARG A 64 38.86 -15.41 18.72
N GLY A 65 38.44 -16.64 18.37
CA GLY A 65 37.52 -16.89 17.27
C GLY A 65 36.18 -16.18 17.45
N ASP A 66 35.58 -16.30 18.64
CA ASP A 66 34.36 -15.55 19.00
C ASP A 66 34.59 -14.02 18.93
N ALA A 67 35.73 -13.54 19.42
CA ALA A 67 36.08 -12.12 19.31
C ALA A 67 36.16 -11.66 17.84
N LEU A 68 36.78 -12.44 16.95
CA LEU A 68 36.85 -12.15 15.52
C LEU A 68 35.46 -12.11 14.90
N GLU A 69 34.64 -13.15 15.10
CA GLU A 69 33.29 -13.24 14.55
C GLU A 69 32.41 -12.04 14.95
N PHE A 70 32.48 -11.60 16.21
CA PHE A 70 31.67 -10.49 16.71
C PHE A 70 32.22 -9.09 16.38
N SER A 71 33.54 -8.92 16.30
CA SER A 71 34.15 -7.58 16.19
C SER A 71 34.52 -7.18 14.76
N LEU A 72 34.76 -8.14 13.86
CA LEU A 72 35.11 -7.86 12.45
C LEU A 72 34.07 -6.99 11.73
N PRO A 73 32.74 -7.23 11.86
CA PRO A 73 31.74 -6.36 11.22
C PRO A 73 31.81 -4.91 11.70
N ARG A 74 32.14 -4.68 12.97
CA ARG A 74 32.31 -3.32 13.54
C ARG A 74 33.54 -2.64 12.97
N PHE A 75 34.70 -3.30 12.99
CA PHE A 75 35.93 -2.74 12.42
C PHE A 75 35.81 -2.50 10.91
N TYR A 76 35.10 -3.37 10.20
CA TYR A 76 34.76 -3.15 8.80
C TYR A 76 33.89 -1.89 8.61
N ALA A 77 32.82 -1.74 9.39
CA ALA A 77 31.95 -0.56 9.33
C ALA A 77 32.71 0.75 9.64
N GLU A 78 33.60 0.73 10.62
CA GLU A 78 34.48 1.86 10.95
C GLU A 78 35.41 2.21 9.78
N ALA A 79 35.96 1.22 9.06
CA ALA A 79 36.81 1.47 7.88
C ALA A 79 36.00 2.03 6.70
N VAL A 80 34.79 1.52 6.48
CA VAL A 80 33.88 2.04 5.45
C VAL A 80 33.55 3.51 5.70
N GLU A 81 33.25 3.87 6.95
CA GLU A 81 32.99 5.26 7.35
C GLU A 81 34.24 6.15 7.24
N GLU A 82 35.41 5.66 7.67
CA GLU A 82 36.68 6.40 7.59
C GLU A 82 37.05 6.80 6.15
N HIS A 83 36.78 5.92 5.19
CA HIS A 83 37.12 6.12 3.78
C HIS A 83 35.94 6.59 2.90
N ASP A 84 34.78 6.88 3.50
CA ASP A 84 33.56 7.34 2.80
C ASP A 84 33.16 6.41 1.63
N VAL A 85 33.15 5.09 1.88
CA VAL A 85 32.89 4.08 0.85
C VAL A 85 31.39 3.78 0.75
N ASP A 86 30.75 4.08 -0.38
CA ASP A 86 29.34 3.75 -0.65
C ASP A 86 29.21 2.26 -1.07
N VAL A 87 29.11 1.38 -0.08
CA VAL A 87 29.00 -0.08 -0.28
C VAL A 87 27.60 -0.48 -0.71
N ILE A 88 27.50 -1.40 -1.69
CA ILE A 88 26.22 -1.83 -2.29
C ILE A 88 25.94 -3.32 -2.12
N ALA A 89 26.89 -4.08 -1.57
CA ALA A 89 26.76 -5.50 -1.29
C ALA A 89 27.51 -5.87 0.01
N PRO A 90 27.22 -7.04 0.62
CA PRO A 90 28.04 -7.57 1.69
C PRO A 90 29.51 -7.79 1.24
N PRO A 91 30.50 -7.55 2.12
CA PRO A 91 31.91 -7.79 1.80
C PRO A 91 32.27 -9.28 1.82
N ASP A 92 33.25 -9.67 1.02
CA ASP A 92 34.02 -10.90 1.21
C ASP A 92 35.22 -10.60 2.12
N ILE A 93 35.26 -11.21 3.30
CA ILE A 93 36.24 -10.92 4.35
C ILE A 93 37.21 -12.09 4.48
N ASP A 94 38.50 -11.83 4.26
CA ASP A 94 39.59 -12.77 4.52
C ASP A 94 40.48 -12.28 5.67
N ILE A 95 40.56 -13.08 6.74
CA ILE A 95 41.44 -12.81 7.88
C ILE A 95 42.85 -13.26 7.53
N THR A 96 43.72 -12.30 7.25
CA THR A 96 45.09 -12.49 6.80
C THR A 96 46.10 -12.68 7.94
N ALA A 97 45.81 -12.18 9.14
CA ALA A 97 46.64 -12.39 10.33
C ALA A 97 45.84 -12.35 11.64
N GLY A 98 46.42 -12.88 12.72
CA GLY A 98 45.91 -12.69 14.07
C GLY A 98 44.85 -13.69 14.54
N ARG A 99 44.66 -14.82 13.84
CA ARG A 99 43.69 -15.87 14.24
C ARG A 99 44.01 -16.49 15.60
N GLU A 100 45.28 -16.80 15.84
CA GLU A 100 45.74 -17.47 17.07
C GLU A 100 46.26 -16.48 18.12
N GLU A 101 47.10 -15.52 17.70
CA GLU A 101 47.74 -14.53 18.57
C GLU A 101 48.17 -13.27 17.80
N GLY A 102 48.60 -12.23 18.52
CA GLY A 102 49.19 -11.03 17.93
C GLY A 102 48.18 -10.02 17.39
N ASP A 103 48.63 -9.19 16.46
CA ASP A 103 47.80 -8.19 15.79
C ASP A 103 46.84 -8.89 14.82
N VAL A 104 45.64 -8.33 14.65
CA VAL A 104 44.63 -8.86 13.72
C VAL A 104 44.67 -8.06 12.44
N ALA A 105 44.79 -8.75 11.32
CA ALA A 105 44.66 -8.14 10.00
C ALA A 105 43.66 -8.91 9.16
N PHE A 106 42.84 -8.18 8.40
CA PHE A 106 41.92 -8.76 7.44
C PHE A 106 41.72 -7.85 6.24
N GLU A 107 41.38 -8.45 5.11
CA GLU A 107 41.02 -7.77 3.88
C GLU A 107 39.52 -7.96 3.64
N ALA A 108 38.81 -6.89 3.28
CA ALA A 108 37.41 -6.92 2.90
C ALA A 108 37.26 -6.43 1.45
N VAL A 109 36.86 -7.31 0.54
CA VAL A 109 36.55 -6.94 -0.85
C VAL A 109 35.05 -6.72 -0.96
N VAL A 110 34.64 -5.53 -1.40
CA VAL A 110 33.23 -5.16 -1.43
C VAL A 110 32.88 -4.41 -2.71
N GLU A 111 31.67 -4.64 -3.23
CA GLU A 111 31.11 -3.87 -4.32
C GLU A 111 30.71 -2.48 -3.83
N VAL A 112 31.10 -1.47 -4.58
CA VAL A 112 30.79 -0.07 -4.31
C VAL A 112 29.91 0.49 -5.41
N ARG A 113 29.13 1.50 -5.06
CA ARG A 113 28.27 2.18 -6.02
C ARG A 113 29.12 2.79 -7.14
N PRO A 114 28.78 2.54 -8.42
CA PRO A 114 29.50 3.12 -9.53
C PRO A 114 29.29 4.63 -9.58
N VAL A 115 30.32 5.35 -10.01
CA VAL A 115 30.24 6.78 -10.31
C VAL A 115 30.06 6.93 -11.81
N VAL A 116 28.85 7.30 -12.24
CA VAL A 116 28.52 7.48 -13.65
C VAL A 116 28.71 8.94 -14.08
N MET A 117 29.06 9.15 -15.35
CA MET A 117 29.07 10.48 -15.97
C MET A 117 27.89 10.61 -16.92
N VAL A 118 26.99 11.55 -16.65
CA VAL A 118 25.81 11.80 -17.48
C VAL A 118 26.00 13.09 -18.26
N GLY A 119 26.10 13.00 -19.58
CA GLY A 119 26.15 14.15 -20.49
C GLY A 119 24.82 14.34 -21.22
N GLY A 120 24.51 15.58 -21.62
CA GLY A 120 23.32 15.89 -22.43
C GLY A 120 22.04 16.18 -21.63
N TYR A 121 22.07 16.03 -20.31
CA TYR A 121 20.93 16.30 -19.42
C TYR A 121 20.44 17.76 -19.49
N ASP A 122 21.30 18.71 -19.88
CA ASP A 122 21.00 20.14 -20.02
C ASP A 122 20.18 20.49 -21.28
N SER A 123 19.97 19.49 -22.15
CA SER A 123 19.24 19.64 -23.41
C SER A 123 18.13 18.60 -23.58
N LEU A 124 17.70 17.97 -22.47
CA LEU A 124 16.64 16.98 -22.47
C LEU A 124 15.34 17.54 -23.04
N ARG A 125 14.66 16.68 -23.80
CA ARG A 125 13.36 16.93 -24.41
C ARG A 125 12.42 15.82 -24.00
N ILE A 126 11.25 16.17 -23.48
CA ILE A 126 10.23 15.20 -23.12
C ILE A 126 8.91 15.54 -23.80
N THR A 127 8.22 14.51 -24.28
CA THR A 127 6.91 14.64 -24.90
C THR A 127 5.82 14.56 -23.83
N ILE A 128 4.91 15.51 -23.78
CA ILE A 128 3.76 15.50 -22.86
C ILE A 128 2.45 15.59 -23.61
N ASP A 129 1.44 14.96 -23.05
CA ASP A 129 0.09 14.96 -23.61
C ASP A 129 -0.51 16.36 -23.41
N SER A 130 -1.30 16.82 -24.37
CA SER A 130 -1.89 18.16 -24.30
C SER A 130 -2.77 18.29 -23.06
N PRO A 131 -2.59 19.35 -22.23
CA PRO A 131 -3.47 19.60 -21.09
C PRO A 131 -4.82 20.19 -21.51
N ASP A 132 -5.00 20.53 -22.79
CA ASP A 132 -6.26 21.02 -23.32
C ASP A 132 -7.24 19.85 -23.49
N VAL A 133 -8.50 20.10 -23.13
CA VAL A 133 -9.60 19.13 -23.28
C VAL A 133 -10.24 19.39 -24.64
N SER A 134 -10.29 18.36 -25.48
CA SER A 134 -10.98 18.43 -26.76
C SER A 134 -12.49 18.33 -26.59
N ASP A 135 -13.25 18.86 -27.55
CA ASP A 135 -14.72 18.73 -27.55
C ASP A 135 -15.16 17.26 -27.61
N GLU A 136 -14.40 16.41 -28.30
CA GLU A 136 -14.63 14.97 -28.41
C GLU A 136 -14.58 14.27 -27.03
N GLU A 137 -13.58 14.60 -26.20
CA GLU A 137 -13.48 14.04 -24.84
C GLU A 137 -14.63 14.48 -23.92
N VAL A 138 -15.16 15.69 -24.15
CA VAL A 138 -16.33 16.18 -23.42
C VAL A 138 -17.57 15.44 -23.87
N ASP A 139 -17.74 15.27 -25.18
CA ASP A 139 -18.87 14.55 -25.77
C ASP A 139 -18.89 13.09 -25.34
N GLU A 140 -17.74 12.40 -25.33
CA GLU A 140 -17.62 11.04 -24.78
C GLU A 140 -18.00 10.96 -23.29
N ARG A 141 -17.73 12.02 -22.52
CA ARG A 141 -18.08 12.05 -21.10
C ARG A 141 -19.57 12.29 -20.90
N VAL A 142 -20.19 13.08 -21.77
CA VAL A 142 -21.65 13.25 -21.84
C VAL A 142 -22.31 11.95 -22.26
N ASP A 143 -21.79 11.25 -23.27
CA ASP A 143 -22.35 9.98 -23.74
C ASP A 143 -22.31 8.90 -22.65
N ARG A 144 -21.19 8.78 -21.92
CA ARG A 144 -21.12 7.90 -20.73
C ARG A 144 -22.13 8.28 -19.63
N LEU A 145 -22.46 9.57 -19.49
CA LEU A 145 -23.50 9.99 -18.56
C LEU A 145 -24.88 9.57 -19.09
N ARG A 146 -25.15 9.74 -20.39
CA ARG A 146 -26.40 9.33 -21.05
C ARG A 146 -26.65 7.83 -20.91
N GLU A 147 -25.61 7.01 -20.97
CA GLU A 147 -25.71 5.56 -20.76
C GLU A 147 -26.32 5.21 -19.39
N SER A 148 -26.04 6.00 -18.34
CA SER A 148 -26.60 5.77 -17.00
C SER A 148 -28.10 6.11 -16.89
N PHE A 149 -28.63 6.86 -17.86
CA PHE A 149 -30.04 7.27 -17.95
C PHE A 149 -30.74 6.59 -19.14
N ALA A 150 -30.10 5.60 -19.77
CA ALA A 150 -30.66 4.88 -20.89
C ALA A 150 -31.95 4.14 -20.49
N LYS A 151 -32.91 4.10 -21.40
CA LYS A 151 -34.12 3.29 -21.27
C LYS A 151 -34.01 2.06 -22.16
N LEU A 152 -34.56 0.94 -21.69
CA LEU A 152 -34.66 -0.28 -22.47
C LEU A 152 -36.05 -0.36 -23.10
N GLU A 153 -36.12 -0.34 -24.43
CA GLU A 153 -37.37 -0.45 -25.18
C GLU A 153 -37.47 -1.80 -25.89
N VAL A 154 -38.61 -2.47 -25.77
CA VAL A 154 -38.83 -3.78 -26.41
C VAL A 154 -38.89 -3.61 -27.92
N VAL A 155 -38.12 -4.42 -28.65
CA VAL A 155 -38.07 -4.42 -30.11
C VAL A 155 -38.40 -5.79 -30.69
N GLU A 156 -39.02 -5.81 -31.87
CA GLU A 156 -39.42 -7.05 -32.58
C GLU A 156 -38.37 -7.54 -33.59
N ARG A 157 -37.27 -6.79 -33.78
CA ARG A 157 -36.16 -7.18 -34.66
C ARG A 157 -35.24 -8.20 -33.97
N PRO A 158 -34.42 -8.95 -34.73
CA PRO A 158 -33.37 -9.78 -34.13
C PRO A 158 -32.42 -8.96 -33.24
N ALA A 159 -31.87 -9.61 -32.21
CA ALA A 159 -30.90 -9.03 -31.31
C ALA A 159 -29.63 -8.61 -32.05
N ALA A 160 -29.10 -7.46 -31.69
CA ALA A 160 -27.84 -6.90 -32.18
C ALA A 160 -26.91 -6.60 -31.01
N GLU A 161 -25.63 -6.34 -31.31
CA GLU A 161 -24.64 -5.90 -30.33
C GLU A 161 -25.13 -4.64 -29.58
N GLY A 162 -25.02 -4.65 -28.26
CA GLY A 162 -25.51 -3.59 -27.36
C GLY A 162 -26.99 -3.69 -26.96
N ASP A 163 -27.78 -4.57 -27.58
CA ASP A 163 -29.15 -4.86 -27.12
C ASP A 163 -29.11 -5.62 -25.78
N HIS A 164 -30.15 -5.44 -24.98
CA HIS A 164 -30.38 -6.20 -23.76
C HIS A 164 -31.42 -7.29 -24.02
N VAL A 165 -31.03 -8.54 -23.85
CA VAL A 165 -31.90 -9.70 -24.06
C VAL A 165 -32.26 -10.35 -22.74
N THR A 166 -33.55 -10.62 -22.55
CA THR A 166 -34.03 -11.46 -21.45
C THR A 166 -33.94 -12.91 -21.90
N ILE A 167 -33.16 -13.73 -21.21
CA ILE A 167 -32.90 -15.12 -21.56
C ILE A 167 -33.14 -16.06 -20.38
N ASP A 168 -33.55 -17.29 -20.68
CA ASP A 168 -33.34 -18.41 -19.76
C ASP A 168 -32.09 -19.15 -20.22
N ILE A 169 -31.10 -19.26 -19.33
CA ILE A 169 -29.83 -19.92 -19.63
C ILE A 169 -29.64 -21.11 -18.70
N THR A 170 -29.21 -22.24 -19.25
CA THR A 170 -28.87 -23.45 -18.52
C THR A 170 -27.51 -23.95 -18.97
N GLY A 171 -26.52 -23.91 -18.07
CA GLY A 171 -25.24 -24.59 -18.23
C GLY A 171 -25.29 -26.01 -17.66
N SER A 172 -24.78 -26.99 -18.41
CA SER A 172 -24.81 -28.40 -18.07
C SER A 172 -23.50 -29.11 -18.42
N ARG A 173 -23.20 -30.19 -17.70
CA ARG A 173 -22.09 -31.11 -17.99
C ARG A 173 -22.61 -32.53 -17.93
N ASP A 174 -22.33 -33.32 -18.97
CA ASP A 174 -22.88 -34.67 -19.15
C ASP A 174 -24.42 -34.76 -19.06
N GLY A 175 -25.12 -33.67 -19.40
CA GLY A 175 -26.58 -33.58 -19.31
C GLY A 175 -27.13 -33.33 -17.90
N GLU A 176 -26.27 -33.14 -16.90
CA GLU A 176 -26.66 -32.65 -15.57
C GLU A 176 -26.46 -31.12 -15.47
N PRO A 177 -27.50 -30.36 -15.04
CA PRO A 177 -27.36 -28.92 -14.83
C PRO A 177 -26.32 -28.60 -13.76
N ILE A 178 -25.52 -27.57 -13.99
CA ILE A 178 -24.55 -27.09 -13.02
C ILE A 178 -25.17 -25.95 -12.20
N ASP A 179 -25.15 -26.12 -10.88
CA ASP A 179 -25.68 -25.12 -9.95
C ASP A 179 -24.82 -23.84 -10.01
N GLY A 180 -25.46 -22.68 -10.18
CA GLY A 180 -24.78 -21.40 -10.41
C GLY A 180 -24.51 -21.04 -11.87
N LEU A 181 -24.74 -21.94 -12.84
CA LEU A 181 -24.70 -21.66 -14.28
C LEU A 181 -26.07 -21.73 -14.96
N THR A 182 -27.14 -21.73 -14.15
CA THR A 182 -28.53 -21.76 -14.62
C THR A 182 -29.27 -20.56 -14.05
N ALA A 183 -29.99 -19.82 -14.89
CA ALA A 183 -30.79 -18.66 -14.50
C ALA A 183 -32.02 -18.51 -15.40
N GLU A 184 -33.13 -18.11 -14.80
CA GLU A 184 -34.36 -17.73 -15.51
C GLU A 184 -34.50 -16.20 -15.55
N ASP A 185 -35.08 -15.69 -16.64
CA ASP A 185 -35.31 -14.25 -16.88
C ASP A 185 -34.04 -13.39 -16.68
N TYR A 186 -32.88 -13.95 -17.02
CA TYR A 186 -31.60 -13.28 -16.90
C TYR A 186 -31.48 -12.19 -17.97
N LEU A 187 -31.21 -10.95 -17.56
CA LEU A 187 -31.00 -9.83 -18.47
C LEU A 187 -29.53 -9.75 -18.85
N TYR A 188 -29.23 -9.94 -20.12
CA TYR A 188 -27.87 -9.97 -20.66
C TYR A 188 -27.67 -8.90 -21.73
N GLU A 189 -26.53 -8.20 -21.71
CA GLU A 189 -26.14 -7.26 -22.78
C GLU A 189 -25.31 -8.00 -23.83
N VAL A 190 -25.82 -8.03 -25.06
CA VAL A 190 -25.17 -8.72 -26.19
C VAL A 190 -23.87 -8.02 -26.55
N GLY A 191 -22.76 -8.76 -26.57
CA GLY A 191 -21.40 -8.26 -26.80
C GLY A 191 -20.63 -7.94 -25.51
N SER A 192 -21.22 -8.15 -24.33
CA SER A 192 -20.55 -7.84 -23.05
C SER A 192 -19.48 -8.85 -22.65
N GLY A 193 -19.51 -10.09 -23.16
CA GLY A 193 -18.61 -11.17 -22.77
C GLY A 193 -18.71 -11.56 -21.29
N SER A 194 -19.77 -11.15 -20.57
CA SER A 194 -19.82 -11.29 -19.10
C SER A 194 -20.10 -12.70 -18.61
N VAL A 195 -20.51 -13.61 -19.51
CA VAL A 195 -20.72 -15.04 -19.22
C VAL A 195 -19.65 -15.86 -19.93
N VAL A 196 -19.75 -15.98 -21.25
CA VAL A 196 -18.77 -16.62 -22.14
C VAL A 196 -18.83 -15.97 -23.53
N PRO A 197 -17.72 -15.83 -24.27
CA PRO A 197 -17.70 -15.20 -25.60
C PRO A 197 -18.68 -15.84 -26.60
N GLU A 198 -18.84 -17.15 -26.54
CA GLU A 198 -19.72 -17.92 -27.43
C GLU A 198 -21.19 -17.54 -27.25
N LEU A 199 -21.58 -17.05 -26.06
CA LEU A 199 -22.95 -16.57 -25.83
C LEU A 199 -23.26 -15.35 -26.71
N ASP A 200 -22.31 -14.43 -26.88
CA ASP A 200 -22.49 -13.24 -27.72
C ASP A 200 -22.63 -13.61 -29.20
N GLU A 201 -21.80 -14.53 -29.68
CA GLU A 201 -21.86 -15.02 -31.06
C GLU A 201 -23.20 -15.67 -31.37
N ASN A 202 -23.76 -16.39 -30.40
CA ASN A 202 -25.01 -17.13 -30.53
C ASN A 202 -26.27 -16.28 -30.33
N LEU A 203 -26.18 -15.21 -29.54
CA LEU A 203 -27.29 -14.27 -29.35
C LEU A 203 -27.36 -13.21 -30.46
N THR A 204 -26.24 -12.90 -31.11
CA THR A 204 -26.22 -11.95 -32.22
C THR A 204 -27.04 -12.48 -33.40
N GLY A 205 -28.11 -11.75 -33.75
CA GLY A 205 -29.07 -12.14 -34.79
C GLY A 205 -30.16 -13.11 -34.32
N ALA A 206 -30.20 -13.49 -33.04
CA ALA A 206 -31.26 -14.32 -32.49
C ALA A 206 -32.59 -13.54 -32.39
N THR A 207 -33.71 -14.22 -32.63
CA THR A 207 -35.06 -13.64 -32.49
C THR A 207 -35.74 -14.12 -31.22
N VAL A 208 -36.73 -13.37 -30.74
CA VAL A 208 -37.60 -13.82 -29.64
C VAL A 208 -38.20 -15.20 -29.94
N GLY A 209 -38.12 -16.11 -28.96
CA GLY A 209 -38.53 -17.50 -29.06
C GLY A 209 -37.49 -18.44 -29.67
N ALA A 210 -36.27 -17.96 -29.97
CA ALA A 210 -35.18 -18.83 -30.39
C ALA A 210 -34.60 -19.61 -29.21
N ASP A 211 -34.37 -20.90 -29.43
CA ASP A 211 -33.56 -21.76 -28.56
C ASP A 211 -32.18 -21.92 -29.21
N VAL A 212 -31.14 -21.51 -28.49
CA VAL A 212 -29.76 -21.57 -28.96
C VAL A 212 -28.97 -22.49 -28.04
N ALA A 213 -28.20 -23.41 -28.62
CA ALA A 213 -27.39 -24.34 -27.87
C ALA A 213 -25.96 -24.29 -28.40
N PHE A 214 -25.00 -24.21 -27.48
CA PHE A 214 -23.58 -24.15 -27.80
C PHE A 214 -22.76 -24.73 -26.65
N THR A 215 -21.50 -25.04 -26.92
CA THR A 215 -20.55 -25.53 -25.92
C THR A 215 -19.46 -24.47 -25.77
N ALA A 216 -19.07 -24.15 -24.55
CA ALA A 216 -17.98 -23.22 -24.26
C ALA A 216 -16.91 -23.91 -23.42
N ASP A 217 -15.64 -23.59 -23.69
CA ASP A 217 -14.51 -24.13 -22.92
C ASP A 217 -14.51 -23.57 -21.50
N HIS A 218 -14.07 -24.38 -20.53
CA HIS A 218 -13.93 -23.92 -19.15
C HIS A 218 -12.69 -23.01 -19.04
N PRO A 219 -12.72 -21.92 -18.23
CA PRO A 219 -11.56 -21.03 -18.05
C PRO A 219 -10.32 -21.74 -17.50
N ASP A 220 -10.53 -22.82 -16.74
CA ASP A 220 -9.48 -23.77 -16.35
C ASP A 220 -9.28 -24.81 -17.48
N PRO A 221 -8.10 -24.85 -18.13
CA PRO A 221 -7.85 -25.76 -19.25
C PRO A 221 -7.82 -27.24 -18.86
N ASP A 222 -7.76 -27.57 -17.56
CA ASP A 222 -7.81 -28.94 -17.06
C ASP A 222 -9.25 -29.43 -16.79
N GLU A 223 -10.25 -28.56 -16.89
CA GLU A 223 -11.68 -28.87 -16.72
C GLU A 223 -12.38 -29.09 -18.06
N GLU A 224 -13.45 -29.90 -18.04
CA GLU A 224 -14.21 -30.21 -19.25
C GLU A 224 -15.12 -29.04 -19.69
N PRO A 225 -15.34 -28.86 -21.01
CA PRO A 225 -16.26 -27.86 -21.55
C PRO A 225 -17.69 -27.98 -21.00
N VAL A 226 -18.43 -26.87 -21.05
CA VAL A 226 -19.80 -26.77 -20.54
C VAL A 226 -20.77 -26.56 -21.69
N ASP A 227 -21.85 -27.34 -21.72
CA ASP A 227 -22.94 -27.21 -22.69
C ASP A 227 -24.00 -26.23 -22.19
N PHE A 228 -24.29 -25.20 -22.98
CA PHE A 228 -25.29 -24.19 -22.69
C PHE A 228 -26.52 -24.35 -23.58
N THR A 229 -27.70 -24.18 -22.98
CA THR A 229 -28.97 -23.96 -23.70
C THR A 229 -29.55 -22.64 -23.27
N VAL A 230 -29.94 -21.81 -24.24
CA VAL A 230 -30.41 -20.45 -24.05
C VAL A 230 -31.71 -20.22 -24.80
N ALA A 231 -32.78 -19.86 -24.08
CA ALA A 231 -34.04 -19.48 -24.68
C ALA A 231 -34.20 -17.95 -24.64
N VAL A 232 -34.37 -17.33 -25.81
CA VAL A 232 -34.54 -15.87 -25.92
C VAL A 232 -36.00 -15.50 -25.69
N LYS A 233 -36.30 -14.79 -24.61
CA LYS A 233 -37.67 -14.40 -24.24
C LYS A 233 -38.06 -13.03 -24.76
N GLU A 234 -37.12 -12.08 -24.75
CA GLU A 234 -37.40 -10.68 -25.08
C GLU A 234 -36.11 -9.99 -25.54
N VAL A 235 -36.22 -9.10 -26.53
CA VAL A 235 -35.10 -8.27 -27.00
C VAL A 235 -35.45 -6.81 -26.74
N LYS A 236 -34.54 -6.08 -26.09
CA LYS A 236 -34.67 -4.65 -25.80
C LYS A 236 -33.52 -3.87 -26.39
N GLU A 237 -33.82 -2.79 -27.08
CA GLU A 237 -32.84 -1.81 -27.53
C GLU A 237 -32.56 -0.81 -26.41
N LYS A 238 -31.28 -0.46 -26.22
CA LYS A 238 -30.84 0.59 -25.30
C LYS A 238 -30.98 1.95 -25.98
N VAL A 239 -31.99 2.72 -25.57
CA VAL A 239 -32.26 4.06 -26.09
C VAL A 239 -31.68 5.10 -25.15
N LEU A 240 -30.64 5.81 -25.61
CA LEU A 240 -30.05 6.92 -24.89
C LEU A 240 -30.95 8.16 -24.99
N PRO A 241 -31.16 8.92 -23.90
CA PRO A 241 -31.82 10.23 -23.99
C PRO A 241 -31.03 11.16 -24.93
N GLU A 242 -31.68 12.13 -25.57
CA GLU A 242 -30.96 13.12 -26.38
C GLU A 242 -30.03 13.96 -25.49
N ALA A 243 -28.87 14.35 -26.01
CA ALA A 243 -27.95 15.23 -25.29
C ALA A 243 -28.45 16.68 -25.45
N ASP A 244 -29.40 17.11 -24.61
CA ASP A 244 -30.00 18.44 -24.63
C ASP A 244 -30.11 19.05 -23.22
N ASP A 245 -30.75 20.22 -23.13
CA ASP A 245 -30.94 20.95 -21.86
C ASP A 245 -31.88 20.19 -20.90
N GLU A 246 -32.84 19.44 -21.42
CA GLU A 246 -33.76 18.63 -20.59
C GLU A 246 -32.97 17.49 -19.92
N PHE A 247 -32.15 16.79 -20.69
CA PHE A 247 -31.24 15.78 -20.15
C PHE A 247 -30.25 16.38 -19.15
N ALA A 248 -29.66 17.54 -19.43
CA ALA A 248 -28.71 18.17 -18.52
C ALA A 248 -29.34 18.51 -17.16
N ALA A 249 -30.57 19.01 -17.16
CA ALA A 249 -31.34 19.33 -15.96
C ALA A 249 -31.79 18.09 -15.17
N GLU A 250 -32.04 16.95 -15.84
CA GLU A 250 -32.38 15.69 -15.17
C GLU A 250 -31.13 14.98 -14.61
N ALA A 251 -30.05 14.94 -15.40
CA ALA A 251 -28.86 14.15 -15.10
C ALA A 251 -27.83 14.86 -14.22
N SER A 252 -27.98 16.17 -13.99
CA SER A 252 -26.99 16.98 -13.28
C SER A 252 -27.61 18.15 -12.50
N GLU A 253 -26.75 18.97 -11.90
CA GLU A 253 -27.14 20.20 -11.20
C GLU A 253 -27.30 21.42 -12.14
N PHE A 254 -27.05 21.25 -13.44
CA PHE A 254 -27.03 22.32 -14.44
C PHE A 254 -28.34 22.40 -15.23
N GLU A 255 -28.77 23.61 -15.62
CA GLU A 255 -30.03 23.80 -16.36
C GLU A 255 -29.87 23.57 -17.87
N THR A 256 -28.64 23.61 -18.38
CA THR A 256 -28.35 23.51 -19.83
C THR A 256 -27.19 22.57 -20.11
N LEU A 257 -27.19 21.99 -21.32
CA LEU A 257 -26.11 21.12 -21.79
C LEU A 257 -24.78 21.89 -21.88
N ASP A 258 -24.82 23.16 -22.28
CA ASP A 258 -23.64 24.02 -22.36
C ASP A 258 -22.99 24.22 -20.99
N GLU A 259 -23.79 24.37 -19.92
CA GLU A 259 -23.28 24.47 -18.55
C GLU A 259 -22.64 23.16 -18.09
N LEU A 260 -23.30 22.02 -18.35
CA LEU A 260 -22.76 20.70 -18.06
C LEU A 260 -21.43 20.46 -18.79
N LYS A 261 -21.37 20.71 -20.11
CA LYS A 261 -20.15 20.58 -20.91
C LYS A 261 -19.04 21.51 -20.41
N ALA A 262 -19.35 22.76 -20.10
CA ALA A 262 -18.38 23.71 -19.58
C ALA A 262 -17.81 23.28 -18.21
N ASP A 263 -18.60 22.64 -17.37
CA ASP A 263 -18.13 22.07 -16.12
C ASP A 263 -17.26 20.81 -16.33
N LEU A 264 -17.66 19.92 -17.26
CA LEU A 264 -16.85 18.77 -17.65
C LEU A 264 -15.48 19.19 -18.20
N VAL A 265 -15.39 20.22 -19.04
CA VAL A 265 -14.12 20.80 -19.50
C VAL A 265 -13.24 21.21 -18.32
N LYS A 266 -13.81 21.86 -17.29
CA LYS A 266 -13.05 22.26 -16.10
C LYS A 266 -12.56 21.04 -15.33
N ARG A 267 -13.43 20.04 -15.09
CA ARG A 267 -13.09 18.82 -14.35
C ARG A 267 -12.01 18.00 -15.07
N LEU A 268 -12.20 17.74 -16.36
CA LEU A 268 -11.24 17.03 -17.21
C LEU A 268 -9.92 17.79 -17.29
N GLY A 269 -9.97 19.12 -17.44
CA GLY A 269 -8.76 19.95 -17.48
C GLY A 269 -7.98 19.94 -16.16
N MET A 270 -8.65 19.81 -15.01
CA MET A 270 -7.96 19.63 -13.73
C MET A 270 -7.26 18.26 -13.66
N VAL A 271 -7.94 17.19 -14.09
CA VAL A 271 -7.35 15.83 -14.14
C VAL A 271 -6.14 15.80 -15.06
N LYS A 272 -6.25 16.31 -16.29
CA LYS A 272 -5.15 16.39 -17.25
C LYS A 272 -3.96 17.19 -16.74
N LYS A 273 -4.20 18.29 -16.01
CA LYS A 273 -3.10 19.07 -15.40
C LYS A 273 -2.32 18.26 -14.36
N VAL A 274 -3.04 17.52 -13.49
CA VAL A 274 -2.39 16.66 -12.49
C VAL A 274 -1.63 15.52 -13.17
N GLN A 275 -2.25 14.86 -14.15
CA GLN A 275 -1.61 13.81 -14.95
C GLN A 275 -0.38 14.32 -15.70
N GLY A 276 -0.47 15.50 -16.33
CA GLY A 276 0.64 16.13 -17.02
C GLY A 276 1.81 16.45 -16.08
N GLN A 277 1.55 16.94 -14.86
CA GLN A 277 2.59 17.16 -13.85
C GLN A 277 3.29 15.87 -13.44
N MET A 278 2.52 14.79 -13.21
CA MET A 278 3.08 13.47 -12.90
C MET A 278 3.89 12.91 -14.07
N ALA A 279 3.38 13.06 -15.30
CA ALA A 279 4.06 12.64 -16.51
C ALA A 279 5.37 13.39 -16.76
N ILE A 280 5.43 14.70 -16.47
CA ILE A 280 6.67 15.48 -16.58
C ILE A 280 7.75 14.89 -15.68
N GLN A 281 7.42 14.61 -14.42
CA GLN A 281 8.39 14.05 -13.48
C GLN A 281 8.88 12.68 -13.93
N GLN A 282 7.96 11.78 -14.30
CA GLN A 282 8.29 10.43 -14.75
C GLN A 282 9.12 10.45 -16.04
N LYS A 283 8.65 11.14 -17.08
CA LYS A 283 9.32 11.20 -18.39
C LYS A 283 10.68 11.91 -18.30
N THR A 284 10.86 12.87 -17.38
CA THR A 284 12.19 13.48 -17.12
C THR A 284 13.15 12.47 -16.50
N ALA A 285 12.69 11.70 -15.51
CA ALA A 285 13.51 10.65 -14.91
C ALA A 285 13.89 9.57 -15.93
N ASP A 286 12.94 9.14 -16.75
CA ASP A 286 13.18 8.13 -17.80
C ASP A 286 14.19 8.63 -18.85
N ALA A 287 14.00 9.85 -19.36
CA ALA A 287 14.93 10.44 -20.32
C ALA A 287 16.33 10.66 -19.72
N LEU A 288 16.42 10.91 -18.41
CA LEU A 288 17.69 11.01 -17.71
C LEU A 288 18.37 9.64 -17.57
N ALA A 289 17.62 8.59 -17.25
CA ALA A 289 18.13 7.22 -17.15
C ALA A 289 18.64 6.66 -18.49
N GLU A 290 18.04 7.06 -19.61
CA GLU A 290 18.51 6.69 -20.97
C GLU A 290 19.93 7.19 -21.27
N LEU A 291 20.38 8.25 -20.59
CA LEU A 291 21.75 8.77 -20.70
C LEU A 291 22.77 7.92 -19.95
N VAL A 292 22.33 6.94 -19.14
CA VAL A 292 23.21 5.98 -18.46
C VAL A 292 23.36 4.73 -19.33
N HIS A 293 24.50 4.66 -20.02
CA HIS A 293 24.84 3.57 -20.94
C HIS A 293 25.63 2.43 -20.27
N GLU A 294 26.15 2.66 -19.06
CA GLU A 294 26.88 1.65 -18.29
C GLU A 294 25.90 0.61 -17.71
N ASP A 295 26.36 -0.65 -17.64
CA ASP A 295 25.61 -1.71 -16.99
C ASP A 295 25.55 -1.45 -15.48
N VAL A 296 24.34 -1.57 -14.92
CA VAL A 296 24.11 -1.36 -13.49
C VAL A 296 24.45 -2.62 -12.70
N PRO A 297 25.12 -2.53 -11.54
CA PRO A 297 25.40 -3.69 -10.70
C PRO A 297 24.12 -4.42 -10.27
N GLU A 298 24.13 -5.74 -10.37
CA GLU A 298 23.02 -6.61 -9.97
C GLU A 298 22.62 -6.41 -8.51
N ALA A 299 23.58 -6.11 -7.62
CA ALA A 299 23.29 -5.83 -6.22
C ALA A 299 22.33 -4.63 -6.03
N LEU A 300 22.48 -3.58 -6.84
CA LEU A 300 21.57 -2.43 -6.81
C LEU A 300 20.21 -2.77 -7.39
N VAL A 301 20.18 -3.52 -8.49
CA VAL A 301 18.93 -3.97 -9.12
C VAL A 301 18.13 -4.82 -8.14
N ASN A 302 18.76 -5.79 -7.48
CA ASN A 302 18.11 -6.65 -6.49
C ASN A 302 17.58 -5.87 -5.29
N SER A 303 18.33 -4.89 -4.78
CA SER A 303 17.87 -4.03 -3.68
C SER A 303 16.65 -3.20 -4.08
N GLU A 304 16.63 -2.62 -5.28
CA GLU A 304 15.52 -1.84 -5.81
C GLU A 304 14.30 -2.74 -6.10
N MET A 305 14.51 -3.95 -6.62
CA MET A 305 13.45 -4.95 -6.81
C MET A 305 12.81 -5.32 -5.48
N GLN A 306 13.61 -5.60 -4.45
CA GLN A 306 13.11 -5.93 -3.12
C GLN A 306 12.27 -4.78 -2.57
N GLN A 307 12.77 -3.54 -2.66
CA GLN A 307 12.01 -2.37 -2.21
C GLN A 307 10.68 -2.22 -2.96
N ARG A 308 10.68 -2.36 -4.29
CA ARG A 308 9.45 -2.27 -5.10
C ARG A 308 8.47 -3.39 -4.79
N LEU A 309 8.96 -4.60 -4.55
CA LEU A 309 8.14 -5.73 -4.15
C LEU A 309 7.54 -5.50 -2.77
N GLU A 310 8.32 -4.99 -1.81
CA GLU A 310 7.84 -4.61 -0.49
C GLU A 310 6.78 -3.51 -0.58
N ASP A 311 7.00 -2.47 -1.38
CA ASP A 311 6.02 -1.40 -1.61
C ASP A 311 4.74 -1.92 -2.28
N LEU A 312 4.85 -2.82 -3.25
CA LEU A 312 3.69 -3.48 -3.86
C LEU A 312 2.96 -4.35 -2.83
N ALA A 313 3.68 -5.17 -2.08
CA ALA A 313 3.13 -6.03 -1.06
C ALA A 313 2.40 -5.22 0.01
N MET A 314 2.98 -4.11 0.49
CA MET A 314 2.34 -3.20 1.43
C MET A 314 1.06 -2.60 0.85
N ARG A 315 1.06 -2.17 -0.43
CA ARG A 315 -0.13 -1.63 -1.10
C ARG A 315 -1.23 -2.68 -1.28
N LEU A 316 -0.88 -3.89 -1.72
CA LEU A 316 -1.83 -4.99 -1.91
C LEU A 316 -2.37 -5.48 -0.57
N GLN A 317 -1.52 -5.59 0.44
CA GLN A 317 -1.91 -5.92 1.81
C GLN A 317 -2.87 -4.87 2.39
N ALA A 318 -2.65 -3.58 2.12
CA ALA A 318 -3.59 -2.51 2.48
C ALA A 318 -4.94 -2.61 1.76
N GLN A 319 -5.02 -3.36 0.65
CA GLN A 319 -6.26 -3.71 -0.07
C GLN A 319 -6.80 -5.10 0.33
N GLY A 320 -6.12 -5.82 1.23
CA GLY A 320 -6.49 -7.18 1.63
C GLY A 320 -6.20 -8.25 0.58
N VAL A 321 -5.27 -7.98 -0.35
CA VAL A 321 -4.90 -8.87 -1.45
C VAL A 321 -3.46 -9.35 -1.24
N GLY A 322 -3.20 -10.65 -1.35
CA GLY A 322 -1.84 -11.20 -1.36
C GLY A 322 -1.20 -11.08 -2.74
N VAL A 323 0.14 -11.06 -2.81
CA VAL A 323 0.86 -10.98 -4.11
C VAL A 323 0.49 -12.16 -5.01
N ASP A 324 0.43 -13.38 -4.48
CA ASP A 324 0.04 -14.58 -5.25
C ASP A 324 -1.40 -14.48 -5.77
N GLN A 325 -2.31 -13.93 -4.96
CA GLN A 325 -3.70 -13.71 -5.37
C GLN A 325 -3.81 -12.62 -6.45
N TYR A 326 -2.99 -11.56 -6.35
CA TYR A 326 -2.92 -10.50 -7.35
C TYR A 326 -2.44 -11.04 -8.70
N LEU A 327 -1.39 -11.88 -8.70
CA LEU A 327 -0.90 -12.53 -9.91
C LEU A 327 -1.96 -13.45 -10.53
N ALA A 328 -2.65 -14.25 -9.70
CA ALA A 328 -3.75 -15.11 -10.17
C ALA A 328 -4.91 -14.30 -10.75
N SER A 329 -5.32 -13.21 -10.10
CA SER A 329 -6.45 -12.38 -10.55
C SER A 329 -6.15 -11.57 -11.82
N THR A 330 -4.88 -11.25 -12.05
CA THR A 330 -4.44 -10.52 -13.26
C THR A 330 -4.07 -11.46 -14.40
N GLY A 331 -4.09 -12.77 -14.18
CA GLY A 331 -3.63 -13.76 -15.14
C GLY A 331 -2.14 -13.62 -15.50
N GLN A 332 -1.36 -12.95 -14.65
CA GLN A 332 0.03 -12.60 -14.94
C GLN A 332 0.94 -13.77 -14.53
N ASP A 333 1.77 -14.22 -15.46
CA ASP A 333 2.79 -15.25 -15.20
C ASP A 333 3.83 -14.74 -14.19
N GLN A 334 4.20 -15.57 -13.21
CA GLN A 334 5.14 -15.20 -12.15
C GLN A 334 6.53 -14.86 -12.70
N GLY A 335 7.00 -15.57 -13.73
CA GLY A 335 8.27 -15.28 -14.38
C GLY A 335 8.23 -13.94 -15.11
N ALA A 336 7.17 -13.69 -15.87
CA ALA A 336 6.96 -12.40 -16.54
C ALA A 336 6.90 -11.23 -15.55
N PHE A 337 6.22 -11.39 -14.42
CA PHE A 337 6.16 -10.38 -13.36
C PHE A 337 7.54 -10.06 -12.77
N ILE A 338 8.35 -11.08 -12.49
CA ILE A 338 9.72 -10.89 -11.97
C ILE A 338 10.60 -10.15 -12.99
N GLU A 339 10.51 -10.49 -14.27
CA GLU A 339 11.27 -9.82 -15.34
C GLU A 339 10.83 -8.37 -15.56
N GLU A 340 9.53 -8.09 -15.47
CA GLU A 340 9.01 -6.72 -15.50
C GLU A 340 9.52 -5.90 -14.30
N LEU A 341 9.46 -6.48 -13.10
CA LEU A 341 9.96 -5.86 -11.87
C LEU A 341 11.47 -5.58 -11.96
N ARG A 342 12.24 -6.54 -12.49
CA ARG A 342 13.69 -6.38 -12.73
C ARG A 342 13.97 -5.25 -13.71
N THR A 343 13.22 -5.18 -14.80
CA THR A 343 13.36 -4.12 -15.82
C THR A 343 13.09 -2.76 -15.20
N ALA A 344 11.99 -2.62 -14.46
CA ALA A 344 11.65 -1.39 -13.76
C ALA A 344 12.68 -1.01 -12.68
N ALA A 345 13.23 -2.00 -11.96
CA ALA A 345 14.27 -1.78 -10.97
C ALA A 345 15.59 -1.32 -11.60
N ALA A 346 16.03 -1.97 -12.68
CA ALA A 346 17.23 -1.55 -13.41
C ALA A 346 17.11 -0.10 -13.93
N GLN A 347 15.93 0.27 -14.42
CA GLN A 347 15.63 1.65 -14.80
C GLN A 347 15.69 2.60 -13.59
N GLY A 348 15.10 2.22 -12.45
CA GLY A 348 15.17 2.99 -11.20
C GLY A 348 16.60 3.23 -10.71
N VAL A 349 17.46 2.21 -10.80
CA VAL A 349 18.89 2.33 -10.47
C VAL A 349 19.60 3.31 -11.41
N LYS A 350 19.30 3.28 -12.71
CA LYS A 350 19.85 4.26 -13.67
C LYS A 350 19.41 5.69 -13.33
N VAL A 351 18.15 5.89 -12.94
CA VAL A 351 17.66 7.19 -12.46
C VAL A 351 18.45 7.64 -11.24
N ASP A 352 18.63 6.78 -10.22
CA ASP A 352 19.39 7.12 -9.00
C ASP A 352 20.83 7.55 -9.33
N LEU A 353 21.53 6.75 -10.14
CA LEU A 353 22.91 7.03 -10.54
C LEU A 353 23.00 8.33 -11.35
N ALA A 354 22.06 8.57 -12.26
CA ALA A 354 22.05 9.78 -13.06
C ALA A 354 21.75 11.03 -12.25
N LEU A 355 20.80 10.98 -11.31
CA LEU A 355 20.52 12.09 -10.41
C LEU A 355 21.72 12.42 -9.52
N ARG A 356 22.44 11.40 -9.01
CA ARG A 356 23.69 11.60 -8.28
C ARG A 356 24.74 12.31 -9.15
N ALA A 357 24.88 11.92 -10.41
CA ALA A 357 25.79 12.59 -11.35
C ALA A 357 25.41 14.06 -11.57
N VAL A 358 24.12 14.37 -11.69
CA VAL A 358 23.62 15.75 -11.82
C VAL A 358 23.85 16.55 -10.54
N VAL A 359 23.66 15.95 -9.35
CA VAL A 359 23.97 16.57 -8.06
C VAL A 359 25.41 17.04 -8.01
N GLU A 360 26.36 16.20 -8.41
CA GLU A 360 27.78 16.53 -8.43
C GLU A 360 28.13 17.57 -9.51
N ALA A 361 27.58 17.42 -10.72
CA ALA A 361 27.86 18.32 -11.84
C ALA A 361 27.36 19.75 -11.58
N GLU A 362 26.17 19.88 -10.99
CA GLU A 362 25.52 21.16 -10.70
C GLU A 362 25.79 21.68 -9.27
N GLN A 363 26.56 20.92 -8.47
CA GLN A 363 26.90 21.24 -7.07
C GLN A 363 25.66 21.50 -6.22
N ILE A 364 24.67 20.61 -6.34
CA ILE A 364 23.40 20.71 -5.63
C ILE A 364 23.61 20.28 -4.19
N ASP A 365 23.28 21.17 -3.25
CA ASP A 365 23.38 20.90 -1.83
C ASP A 365 22.10 21.27 -1.08
N ILE A 366 21.99 20.75 0.14
CA ILE A 366 20.85 20.90 1.03
C ILE A 366 21.24 21.80 2.19
N THR A 367 20.51 22.88 2.33
CA THR A 367 20.65 23.83 3.43
C THR A 367 20.09 23.24 4.73
N GLU A 368 20.54 23.75 5.88
CA GLU A 368 19.99 23.35 7.18
C GLU A 368 18.48 23.62 7.28
N ASP A 369 17.99 24.70 6.65
CA ASP A 369 16.57 25.03 6.66
C ASP A 369 15.74 24.02 5.85
N GLU A 370 16.27 23.54 4.72
CA GLU A 370 15.64 22.48 3.91
C GLU A 370 15.63 21.14 4.65
N LEU A 371 16.74 20.81 5.31
CA LEU A 371 16.82 19.61 6.13
C LEU A 371 15.84 19.66 7.33
N GLU A 372 15.69 20.83 7.95
CA GLU A 372 14.73 21.03 9.03
C GLU A 372 13.28 20.94 8.56
N ALA A 373 12.99 21.44 7.36
CA ALA A 373 11.68 21.31 6.75
C ALA A 373 11.32 19.83 6.48
N GLU A 374 12.28 19.02 6.03
CA GLU A 374 12.07 17.57 5.86
C GLU A 374 11.78 16.90 7.21
N TYR A 375 12.53 17.22 8.27
CA TYR A 375 12.24 16.70 9.61
C TYR A 375 10.87 17.11 10.10
N ALA A 376 10.41 18.32 9.79
CA ALA A 376 9.09 18.79 10.17
C ALA A 376 7.98 18.05 9.41
N SER A 377 8.16 17.81 8.11
CA SER A 377 7.23 17.02 7.29
C SER A 377 7.11 15.57 7.79
N VAL A 378 8.24 14.92 8.06
CA VAL A 378 8.24 13.57 8.64
C VAL A 378 7.56 13.57 10.00
N ALA A 379 7.87 14.54 10.86
CA ALA A 379 7.28 14.67 12.19
C ALA A 379 5.75 14.83 12.15
N GLU A 380 5.22 15.59 11.21
CA GLU A 380 3.78 15.73 10.99
C GLU A 380 3.15 14.38 10.61
N ARG A 381 3.75 13.66 9.66
CA ARG A 381 3.26 12.36 9.18
C ARG A 381 3.22 11.30 10.27
N VAL A 382 4.22 11.28 11.15
CA VAL A 382 4.33 10.27 12.23
C VAL A 382 3.78 10.75 13.57
N GLY A 383 3.19 11.95 13.63
CA GLY A 383 2.63 12.52 14.87
C GLY A 383 3.65 12.79 15.98
N GLN A 384 4.92 13.04 15.62
CA GLN A 384 6.01 13.30 16.57
C GLN A 384 6.45 14.77 16.56
N LYS A 385 7.31 15.16 17.50
CA LYS A 385 7.95 16.49 17.45
C LYS A 385 9.16 16.45 16.51
N THR A 386 9.36 17.48 15.70
CA THR A 386 10.53 17.64 14.80
C THR A 386 11.86 17.35 15.49
N ALA A 387 12.05 17.86 16.71
CA ALA A 387 13.27 17.63 17.49
C ALA A 387 13.50 16.15 17.88
N GLN A 388 12.43 15.36 18.04
CA GLN A 388 12.53 13.92 18.29
C GLN A 388 12.94 13.17 17.03
N VAL A 389 12.31 13.47 15.90
CA VAL A 389 12.66 12.89 14.59
C VAL A 389 14.12 13.17 14.24
N ARG A 390 14.56 14.43 14.37
CA ARG A 390 15.97 14.80 14.16
C ARG A 390 16.90 13.95 15.03
N LYS A 391 16.65 13.91 16.35
CA LYS A 391 17.50 13.18 17.29
C LYS A 391 17.55 11.67 16.98
N GLN A 392 16.44 11.10 16.51
CA GLN A 392 16.37 9.70 16.12
C GLN A 392 17.22 9.44 14.86
N LEU A 393 17.07 10.26 13.83
CA LEU A 393 17.87 10.15 12.60
C LEU A 393 19.36 10.37 12.87
N GLU A 394 19.72 11.34 13.70
CA GLU A 394 21.11 11.57 14.15
C GLU A 394 21.67 10.36 14.91
N ARG A 395 20.91 9.85 15.89
CA ARG A 395 21.32 8.68 16.69
C ARG A 395 21.49 7.42 15.84
N ASN A 396 20.69 7.28 14.79
CA ASN A 396 20.73 6.14 13.89
C ASN A 396 21.72 6.33 12.72
N GLY A 397 22.42 7.46 12.62
CA GLY A 397 23.33 7.75 11.51
C GLY A 397 22.63 7.95 10.16
N GLN A 398 21.31 8.20 10.14
CA GLN A 398 20.50 8.27 8.92
C GLN A 398 20.47 9.67 8.29
N VAL A 399 21.12 10.67 8.90
CA VAL A 399 21.13 12.06 8.40
C VAL A 399 21.77 12.18 7.02
N SER A 400 22.84 11.42 6.75
CA SER A 400 23.53 11.43 5.46
C SER A 400 22.65 10.87 4.33
N ALA A 401 21.94 9.78 4.60
CA ALA A 401 20.97 9.19 3.67
C ALA A 401 19.84 10.18 3.33
N VAL A 402 19.24 10.81 4.35
CA VAL A 402 18.21 11.83 4.16
C VAL A 402 18.72 13.00 3.32
N ARG A 403 19.94 13.49 3.59
CA ARG A 403 20.55 14.54 2.76
C ARG A 403 20.76 14.10 1.31
N SER A 404 21.21 12.87 1.09
CA SER A 404 21.40 12.31 -0.26
C SER A 404 20.08 12.28 -1.03
N ASP A 405 19.00 11.80 -0.40
CA ASP A 405 17.69 11.75 -1.02
C ASP A 405 17.12 13.13 -1.33
N LEU A 406 17.31 14.09 -0.42
CA LEU A 406 16.95 15.49 -0.66
C LEU A 406 17.73 16.11 -1.83
N ARG A 407 19.04 15.85 -1.95
CA ARG A 407 19.85 16.33 -3.08
C ARG A 407 19.33 15.78 -4.41
N LYS A 408 19.02 14.48 -4.46
CA LYS A 408 18.45 13.84 -5.67
C LYS A 408 17.08 14.42 -6.03
N ARG A 409 16.19 14.62 -5.04
CA ARG A 409 14.86 15.23 -5.25
C ARG A 409 15.00 16.64 -5.83
N LYS A 410 15.89 17.45 -5.25
CA LYS A 410 16.20 18.81 -5.70
C LYS A 410 16.84 18.84 -7.09
N ALA A 411 17.66 17.84 -7.44
CA ALA A 411 18.22 17.68 -8.78
C ALA A 411 17.14 17.38 -9.83
N LEU A 412 16.18 16.50 -9.51
CA LEU A 412 15.06 16.21 -10.39
C LEU A 412 14.17 17.45 -10.58
N GLU A 413 13.85 18.17 -9.51
CA GLU A 413 13.11 19.44 -9.58
C GLU A 413 13.82 20.46 -10.46
N TRP A 414 15.14 20.61 -10.28
CA TRP A 414 15.96 21.50 -11.11
C TRP A 414 15.93 21.08 -12.58
N LEU A 415 16.03 19.78 -12.89
CA LEU A 415 15.95 19.26 -14.25
C LEU A 415 14.59 19.53 -14.89
N ILE A 416 13.49 19.34 -14.14
CA ILE A 416 12.13 19.63 -14.61
C ILE A 416 11.97 21.10 -14.98
N GLU A 417 12.66 22.02 -14.29
CA GLU A 417 12.68 23.44 -14.67
C GLU A 417 13.48 23.73 -15.95
N GLN A 418 14.42 22.86 -16.33
CA GLN A 418 15.28 23.03 -17.51
C GLN A 418 14.79 22.29 -18.75
N VAL A 419 14.04 21.19 -18.58
CA VAL A 419 13.64 20.30 -19.67
C VAL A 419 12.75 21.03 -20.70
N GLU A 420 12.99 20.75 -21.98
CA GLU A 420 12.13 21.23 -23.05
C GLU A 420 10.91 20.31 -23.19
N LEU A 421 9.72 20.85 -22.91
CA LEU A 421 8.45 20.16 -23.11
C LEU A 421 8.02 20.30 -24.57
N VAL A 422 7.69 19.18 -25.19
CA VAL A 422 7.10 19.13 -26.54
C VAL A 422 5.78 18.38 -26.52
N ASP A 423 4.86 18.72 -27.41
CA ASP A 423 3.64 17.96 -27.64
C ASP A 423 3.91 16.72 -28.53
N GLU A 424 2.89 15.88 -28.74
CA GLU A 424 2.97 14.70 -29.61
C GLU A 424 3.37 15.04 -31.06
N GLY A 425 3.09 16.26 -31.51
CA GLY A 425 3.48 16.78 -32.82
C GLY A 425 4.92 17.31 -32.87
N GLY A 426 5.66 17.23 -31.76
CA GLY A 426 7.03 17.74 -31.63
C GLY A 426 7.12 19.27 -31.58
N GLN A 427 6.00 19.97 -31.42
CA GLN A 427 5.99 21.41 -31.22
C GLN A 427 6.21 21.74 -29.76
N ARG A 428 6.83 22.89 -29.50
CA ARG A 428 7.18 23.28 -28.14
C ARG A 428 5.94 23.66 -27.36
N ASP A 429 5.65 22.89 -26.32
CA ASP A 429 4.55 23.17 -25.40
C ASP A 429 5.00 24.17 -24.31
N ARG A 430 4.24 25.25 -24.15
CA ARG A 430 4.47 26.31 -23.15
C ARG A 430 3.49 26.24 -21.98
N SER A 431 2.51 25.35 -22.03
CA SER A 431 1.40 25.26 -21.07
C SER A 431 1.81 24.57 -19.76
N GLY A 432 2.82 23.67 -19.81
CA GLY A 432 3.29 22.87 -18.67
C GLY A 432 4.53 23.37 -17.92
N GLN A 433 5.23 24.42 -18.39
CA GLN A 433 6.44 24.88 -17.69
C GLN A 433 6.08 25.56 -16.36
N PRO A 434 6.60 25.10 -15.20
CA PRO A 434 6.47 25.85 -13.96
C PRO A 434 7.05 27.25 -14.17
N ARG A 435 6.33 28.29 -13.75
CA ARG A 435 6.82 29.67 -13.80
C ARG A 435 7.92 29.86 -12.74
N GLY A 436 9.08 29.29 -13.01
CA GLY A 436 10.28 29.36 -12.18
C GLY A 436 11.00 30.70 -12.32
N ARG A 437 11.58 31.14 -11.19
CA ARG A 437 12.43 32.33 -11.08
C ARG A 437 13.60 32.26 -12.08
N ALA A 438 14.04 33.44 -12.52
CA ALA A 438 15.19 33.59 -13.41
C ALA A 438 16.37 32.71 -12.96
N PRO A 439 17.07 32.05 -13.92
CA PRO A 439 18.10 31.08 -13.61
C PRO A 439 19.16 31.69 -12.70
N VAL A 440 19.58 30.94 -11.67
CA VAL A 440 20.75 31.27 -10.86
C VAL A 440 21.92 31.41 -11.83
N GLY A 441 22.34 32.66 -12.04
CA GLY A 441 23.21 33.01 -13.14
C GLY A 441 24.51 32.22 -13.14
N ARG A 442 24.84 31.64 -14.31
CA ARG A 442 26.19 31.21 -14.68
C ARG A 442 27.21 32.26 -14.21
N ARG A 443 27.91 31.99 -13.11
CA ARG A 443 28.99 32.86 -12.63
C ARG A 443 30.20 32.69 -13.55
N ARG A 444 30.23 33.47 -14.63
CA ARG A 444 31.50 33.84 -15.27
C ARG A 444 32.33 34.62 -14.27
N ARG A 445 33.50 34.07 -13.91
CA ARG A 445 34.53 34.72 -13.09
C ARG A 445 34.85 36.12 -13.62
N SER A 446 34.57 37.16 -12.84
CA SER A 446 35.28 38.45 -12.95
C SER A 446 35.33 39.18 -11.60
N ARG A 447 36.38 39.97 -11.44
CA ARG A 447 37.00 40.43 -10.18
C ARG A 447 36.21 41.49 -9.41
N SER A 448 36.32 41.38 -8.07
CA SER A 448 36.32 42.42 -7.03
C SER A 448 35.28 43.55 -7.03
N ARG A 449 34.52 43.67 -5.93
CA ARG A 449 34.61 44.77 -4.95
C ARG A 449 33.60 44.59 -3.80
N ARG A 450 34.07 44.90 -2.58
CA ARG A 450 33.33 44.93 -1.30
C ARG A 450 32.19 45.95 -1.31
N ARG A 451 31.07 45.64 -0.63
CA ARG A 451 30.36 46.54 0.31
C ARG A 451 29.29 45.77 1.12
N GLY A 452 29.11 46.20 2.37
CA GLY A 452 28.42 45.51 3.47
C GLY A 452 26.89 45.63 3.52
N PRO A 453 26.28 45.29 4.69
CA PRO A 453 24.94 44.71 4.76
C PRO A 453 23.86 45.74 5.17
N HIS A 454 22.63 45.56 4.70
CA HIS A 454 21.39 45.83 5.46
C HIS A 454 20.14 45.59 4.61
N GLY A 455 19.08 45.15 5.28
CA GLY A 455 17.71 45.38 4.82
C GLY A 455 16.87 44.11 4.73
N GLY A 456 16.28 43.71 5.85
CA GLY A 456 15.30 42.63 5.90
C GLY A 456 14.11 42.88 4.96
N ARG A 457 13.66 41.81 4.33
CA ARG A 457 12.34 41.73 3.72
C ARG A 457 11.63 40.51 4.27
N ARG A 458 10.53 40.77 4.97
CA ARG A 458 9.51 39.81 5.34
C ARG A 458 9.05 39.08 4.08
N VAL A 459 9.17 37.76 4.07
CA VAL A 459 8.53 36.90 3.08
C VAL A 459 7.30 36.32 3.77
N ASN A 460 6.12 36.69 3.26
CA ASN A 460 4.87 36.03 3.59
C ASN A 460 4.96 34.58 3.12
N ASN A 461 4.67 33.66 4.02
CA ASN A 461 4.67 32.22 3.78
C ASN A 461 3.24 31.81 3.37
N PRO A 462 2.97 31.40 2.11
CA PRO A 462 1.86 30.51 1.85
C PRO A 462 2.32 29.08 2.17
N ALA A 463 1.54 28.36 2.96
CA ALA A 463 1.79 26.98 3.35
C ALA A 463 2.13 26.11 2.12
N PHE A 464 3.29 25.46 2.17
CA PHE A 464 3.67 24.41 1.22
C PHE A 464 2.91 23.15 1.62
N HIS A 465 1.83 22.87 0.90
CA HIS A 465 1.20 21.56 0.93
C HIS A 465 1.98 20.65 -0.01
N ASP A 466 2.49 19.56 0.54
CA ASP A 466 3.17 18.49 -0.16
C ASP A 466 2.20 17.78 -1.13
N PRO A 467 2.43 17.77 -2.46
CA PRO A 467 1.61 17.03 -3.41
C PRO A 467 1.95 15.52 -3.48
N THR A 468 2.90 15.03 -2.68
CA THR A 468 3.26 13.60 -2.60
C THR A 468 2.53 12.84 -1.47
N SER A 469 1.63 13.51 -0.75
CA SER A 469 0.66 12.82 0.11
C SER A 469 -0.45 12.19 -0.74
N GLY A 470 -0.24 10.94 -1.17
CA GLY A 470 -1.28 9.96 -1.49
C GLY A 470 -2.43 10.42 -2.39
N LEU A 471 -2.37 10.01 -3.66
CA LEU A 471 -3.58 9.76 -4.44
C LEU A 471 -4.48 8.75 -3.70
N ARG A 472 -5.46 9.25 -2.97
CA ARG A 472 -6.80 8.65 -2.88
C ARG A 472 -7.81 9.78 -2.95
N ALA A 473 -8.18 10.17 -4.16
CA ALA A 473 -9.52 10.70 -4.41
C ALA A 473 -10.40 9.51 -4.82
N SER A 474 -10.78 8.67 -3.85
CA SER A 474 -12.04 7.93 -3.97
C SER A 474 -13.13 8.89 -3.50
N ASN A 475 -13.39 9.98 -4.22
CA ASN A 475 -14.56 10.83 -3.97
C ASN A 475 -15.81 10.08 -4.45
N TYR A 476 -16.16 8.99 -3.76
CA TYR A 476 -17.57 8.68 -3.60
C TYR A 476 -18.13 9.85 -2.79
N LEU A 477 -18.83 10.77 -3.47
CA LEU A 477 -19.62 11.77 -2.77
C LEU A 477 -20.56 11.00 -1.85
N VAL A 478 -20.35 11.11 -0.54
CA VAL A 478 -21.27 10.53 0.44
C VAL A 478 -22.59 11.27 0.26
N PRO A 479 -23.66 10.61 -0.21
CA PRO A 479 -24.90 11.29 -0.53
C PRO A 479 -25.45 12.02 0.70
N THR A 480 -25.95 13.22 0.49
CA THR A 480 -26.59 14.01 1.53
C THR A 480 -28.09 13.74 1.54
N VAL A 481 -28.63 13.42 2.70
CA VAL A 481 -30.06 13.19 2.92
C VAL A 481 -30.65 14.42 3.61
N VAL A 482 -31.71 14.98 3.04
CA VAL A 482 -32.45 16.13 3.61
C VAL A 482 -33.66 15.63 4.39
N GLU A 483 -33.70 15.89 5.70
CA GLU A 483 -34.82 15.55 6.58
C GLU A 483 -35.68 16.81 6.82
N GLN A 484 -36.98 16.74 6.51
CA GLN A 484 -37.93 17.79 6.85
C GLN A 484 -38.41 17.63 8.30
N THR A 485 -38.10 18.62 9.13
CA THR A 485 -38.57 18.68 10.53
C THR A 485 -39.57 19.82 10.72
N ASN A 486 -40.33 19.79 11.81
CA ASN A 486 -41.25 20.89 12.20
C ASN A 486 -40.55 22.26 12.42
N ARG A 487 -39.21 22.32 12.35
CA ARG A 487 -38.38 23.52 12.50
C ARG A 487 -37.57 23.86 11.23
N GLY A 488 -37.80 23.18 10.11
CA GLY A 488 -37.12 23.37 8.83
C GLY A 488 -36.38 22.13 8.32
N GLU A 489 -35.70 22.29 7.18
CA GLU A 489 -34.89 21.25 6.53
C GLU A 489 -33.49 21.17 7.16
N ARG A 490 -33.04 19.93 7.43
CA ARG A 490 -31.67 19.65 7.88
C ARG A 490 -31.04 18.61 6.97
N ALA A 491 -29.87 18.93 6.43
CA ALA A 491 -29.06 18.06 5.60
C ALA A 491 -28.05 17.29 6.47
N PHE A 492 -27.98 15.98 6.28
CA PHE A 492 -26.99 15.09 6.91
C PHE A 492 -26.30 14.27 5.82
N ASP A 493 -25.02 13.98 5.97
CA ASP A 493 -24.43 12.88 5.21
C ASP A 493 -25.02 11.54 5.70
N LEU A 494 -24.98 10.52 4.83
CA LEU A 494 -25.59 9.22 5.10
C LEU A 494 -25.07 8.56 6.39
N TYR A 495 -23.78 8.68 6.69
CA TYR A 495 -23.19 8.10 7.90
C TYR A 495 -23.63 8.85 9.16
N SER A 496 -23.72 10.18 9.12
CA SER A 496 -24.29 10.97 10.22
C SER A 496 -25.76 10.64 10.48
N LYS A 497 -26.55 10.42 9.42
CA LYS A 497 -27.95 9.99 9.56
C LYS A 497 -28.04 8.59 10.18
N LEU A 498 -27.18 7.65 9.76
CA LEU A 498 -27.12 6.29 10.31
C LEU A 498 -26.66 6.28 11.77
N LEU A 499 -25.68 7.11 12.13
CA LEU A 499 -25.20 7.23 13.52
C LEU A 499 -26.33 7.69 14.44
N LYS A 500 -27.16 8.66 14.02
CA LYS A 500 -28.37 9.09 14.76
C LYS A 500 -29.36 7.94 14.99
N GLU A 501 -29.37 6.93 14.11
CA GLU A 501 -30.17 5.70 14.28
C GLU A 501 -29.44 4.60 15.08
N HIS A 502 -28.31 4.93 15.72
CA HIS A 502 -27.43 4.01 16.46
C HIS A 502 -26.77 2.95 15.57
N ILE A 503 -26.35 3.36 14.37
CA ILE A 503 -25.65 2.48 13.42
C ILE A 503 -24.23 3.02 13.17
N ILE A 504 -23.23 2.21 13.50
CA ILE A 504 -21.81 2.45 13.22
C ILE A 504 -21.39 1.55 12.06
N PHE A 505 -20.73 2.12 11.05
CA PHE A 505 -20.15 1.37 9.94
C PHE A 505 -18.65 1.19 10.16
N LEU A 506 -18.20 -0.06 10.19
CA LEU A 506 -16.80 -0.46 10.22
C LEU A 506 -16.44 -1.14 8.89
N GLY A 507 -16.13 -0.31 7.90
CA GLY A 507 -15.88 -0.72 6.50
C GLY A 507 -14.42 -0.66 6.05
N THR A 508 -13.50 -0.26 6.93
CA THR A 508 -12.09 0.01 6.60
C THR A 508 -11.16 -0.88 7.43
N PRO A 509 -9.86 -0.98 7.07
CA PRO A 509 -8.87 -1.49 7.99
C PRO A 509 -8.92 -0.76 9.35
N ILE A 510 -8.64 -1.48 10.43
CA ILE A 510 -8.70 -0.97 11.80
C ILE A 510 -7.32 -0.47 12.19
N ASP A 511 -7.11 0.85 12.18
CA ASP A 511 -5.94 1.50 12.76
C ASP A 511 -6.34 2.34 13.99
N ASP A 512 -5.37 2.99 14.62
CA ASP A 512 -5.63 3.86 15.79
C ASP A 512 -6.60 5.02 15.46
N THR A 513 -6.66 5.49 14.21
CA THR A 513 -7.59 6.55 13.79
C THR A 513 -9.02 6.04 13.79
N ILE A 514 -9.25 4.90 13.14
CA ILE A 514 -10.55 4.24 13.08
C ILE A 514 -11.00 3.80 14.48
N ALA A 515 -10.10 3.26 15.30
CA ALA A 515 -10.42 2.90 16.68
C ALA A 515 -10.87 4.11 17.50
N ASN A 516 -10.15 5.24 17.44
CA ASN A 516 -10.57 6.44 18.15
C ASN A 516 -11.94 6.95 17.69
N LEU A 517 -12.25 6.88 16.39
CA LEU A 517 -13.55 7.27 15.85
C LEU A 517 -14.68 6.35 16.34
N VAL A 518 -14.49 5.03 16.25
CA VAL A 518 -15.49 4.05 16.71
C VAL A 518 -15.71 4.17 18.21
N CYS A 519 -14.64 4.30 19.02
CA CYS A 519 -14.77 4.51 20.46
C CYS A 519 -15.52 5.81 20.78
N ALA A 520 -15.24 6.90 20.07
CA ALA A 520 -15.97 8.16 20.25
C ALA A 520 -17.44 8.02 19.88
N GLN A 521 -17.77 7.30 18.80
CA GLN A 521 -19.14 7.01 18.40
C GLN A 521 -19.88 6.15 19.45
N LEU A 522 -19.25 5.08 19.96
CA LEU A 522 -19.82 4.25 21.02
C LEU A 522 -20.15 5.08 22.28
N LEU A 523 -19.18 5.88 22.74
CA LEU A 523 -19.37 6.76 23.90
C LEU A 523 -20.42 7.85 23.65
N HIS A 524 -20.49 8.38 22.43
CA HIS A 524 -21.49 9.37 22.04
C HIS A 524 -22.90 8.77 22.11
N LEU A 525 -23.13 7.61 21.49
CA LEU A 525 -24.43 6.93 21.48
C LEU A 525 -24.86 6.50 22.88
N GLU A 526 -23.94 5.97 23.69
CA GLU A 526 -24.17 5.67 25.11
C GLU A 526 -24.60 6.93 25.88
N SER A 527 -23.96 8.08 25.62
CA SER A 527 -24.31 9.33 26.28
C SER A 527 -25.67 9.89 25.84
N GLU A 528 -26.11 9.60 24.61
CA GLU A 528 -27.38 10.05 24.06
C GLU A 528 -28.54 9.19 24.57
N ASN A 529 -28.41 7.86 24.49
CA ASN A 529 -29.40 6.92 24.99
C ASN A 529 -28.76 5.56 25.35
N PRO A 530 -28.39 5.33 26.62
CA PRO A 530 -27.69 4.11 27.05
C PRO A 530 -28.59 2.86 27.08
N ASP A 531 -29.91 3.02 26.93
CA ASP A 531 -30.86 1.90 26.91
C ASP A 531 -31.21 1.47 25.47
N LYS A 532 -30.68 2.14 24.44
CA LYS A 532 -30.91 1.80 23.03
C LYS A 532 -29.69 1.07 22.45
N ASP A 533 -29.94 -0.08 21.85
CA ASP A 533 -28.93 -0.92 21.21
C ASP A 533 -28.09 -0.14 20.19
N ILE A 534 -26.80 -0.44 20.16
CA ILE A 534 -25.86 0.05 19.15
C ILE A 534 -25.62 -1.06 18.14
N ASN A 535 -25.65 -0.73 16.84
CA ASN A 535 -25.47 -1.70 15.78
C ASN A 535 -24.17 -1.39 15.03
N ILE A 536 -23.27 -2.37 14.97
CA ILE A 536 -21.99 -2.25 14.25
C ILE A 536 -22.05 -3.11 13.00
N TYR A 537 -22.03 -2.46 11.85
CA TYR A 537 -22.05 -3.08 10.53
C TYR A 537 -20.60 -3.27 10.09
N ILE A 538 -20.17 -4.52 9.98
CA ILE A 538 -18.78 -4.91 9.74
C ILE A 538 -18.61 -5.41 8.32
N ASN A 539 -17.73 -4.74 7.59
CA ASN A 539 -17.13 -5.21 6.34
C ASN A 539 -15.67 -4.77 6.32
N SER A 540 -14.83 -5.41 7.13
CA SER A 540 -13.46 -4.98 7.40
C SER A 540 -12.47 -6.15 7.29
N PRO A 541 -11.28 -5.90 6.70
CA PRO A 541 -10.20 -6.88 6.67
C PRO A 541 -9.49 -7.06 8.02
N GLY A 542 -9.89 -6.31 9.07
CA GLY A 542 -9.17 -6.26 10.34
C GLY A 542 -8.11 -5.17 10.34
N GLY A 543 -7.08 -5.30 11.18
CA GLY A 543 -6.04 -4.29 11.33
C GLY A 543 -5.23 -4.47 12.61
N ASP A 544 -4.77 -3.36 13.20
CA ASP A 544 -3.90 -3.34 14.37
C ASP A 544 -4.56 -3.95 15.60
N ILE A 545 -3.82 -4.80 16.30
CA ILE A 545 -4.30 -5.52 17.50
C ILE A 545 -4.55 -4.55 18.67
N THR A 546 -3.75 -3.49 18.77
CA THR A 546 -3.94 -2.46 19.79
C THR A 546 -5.20 -1.64 19.56
N ALA A 547 -5.47 -1.29 18.30
CA ALA A 547 -6.68 -0.60 17.87
C ALA A 547 -7.93 -1.47 18.12
N LEU A 548 -7.83 -2.77 17.82
CA LEU A 548 -8.83 -3.78 18.20
C LEU A 548 -9.14 -3.75 19.70
N PHE A 549 -8.12 -3.83 20.57
CA PHE A 549 -8.35 -3.85 22.02
C PHE A 549 -9.04 -2.58 22.52
N ALA A 550 -8.72 -1.41 21.94
CA ALA A 550 -9.40 -0.16 22.29
C ALA A 550 -10.91 -0.21 21.97
N ILE A 551 -11.27 -0.70 20.78
CA ILE A 551 -12.67 -0.85 20.38
C ILE A 551 -13.35 -1.91 21.26
N TYR A 552 -12.71 -3.08 21.42
CA TYR A 552 -13.23 -4.19 22.20
C TYR A 552 -13.54 -3.78 23.65
N ASP A 553 -12.58 -3.17 24.34
CA ASP A 553 -12.76 -2.73 25.72
C ASP A 553 -13.86 -1.66 25.82
N THR A 554 -13.98 -0.78 24.82
CA THR A 554 -15.06 0.21 24.77
C THR A 554 -16.42 -0.45 24.56
N MET A 555 -16.50 -1.47 23.71
CA MET A 555 -17.71 -2.29 23.51
C MET A 555 -18.15 -2.97 24.82
N GLN A 556 -17.19 -3.47 25.62
CA GLN A 556 -17.50 -4.09 26.92
C GLN A 556 -17.79 -3.06 28.02
N TYR A 557 -17.37 -1.80 27.84
CA TYR A 557 -17.51 -0.73 28.83
C TYR A 557 -18.86 -0.03 28.78
N VAL A 558 -19.44 0.16 27.59
CA VAL A 558 -20.75 0.81 27.42
C VAL A 558 -21.88 -0.07 27.96
N LYS A 559 -22.99 0.56 28.41
CA LYS A 559 -24.15 -0.17 28.96
C LYS A 559 -25.07 -0.68 27.87
N ALA A 560 -25.18 0.04 26.75
CA ALA A 560 -25.99 -0.36 25.61
C ALA A 560 -25.57 -1.74 25.07
N GLU A 561 -26.56 -2.57 24.72
CA GLU A 561 -26.27 -3.84 24.05
C GLU A 561 -25.78 -3.57 22.62
N ILE A 562 -24.85 -4.40 22.14
CA ILE A 562 -24.20 -4.20 20.84
C ILE A 562 -24.55 -5.35 19.90
N THR A 563 -25.27 -5.02 18.84
CA THR A 563 -25.52 -5.92 17.71
C THR A 563 -24.37 -5.81 16.72
N THR A 564 -23.78 -6.93 16.31
CA THR A 564 -22.74 -6.96 15.28
C THR A 564 -23.27 -7.65 14.04
N ILE A 565 -23.04 -7.08 12.85
CA ILE A 565 -23.57 -7.59 11.59
C ILE A 565 -22.46 -7.65 10.55
N CYS A 566 -22.06 -8.86 10.15
CA CYS A 566 -21.13 -9.05 9.03
C CYS A 566 -21.90 -9.06 7.71
N PHE A 567 -21.69 -8.06 6.85
CA PHE A 567 -22.39 -7.94 5.57
C PHE A 567 -21.46 -8.06 4.34
N GLY A 568 -20.21 -8.45 4.57
CA GLY A 568 -19.24 -8.76 3.52
C GLY A 568 -18.10 -9.61 4.10
N GLN A 569 -17.20 -9.00 4.85
CA GLN A 569 -16.11 -9.70 5.51
C GLN A 569 -15.86 -9.20 6.93
N ALA A 570 -15.53 -10.13 7.82
CA ALA A 570 -14.92 -9.84 9.12
C ALA A 570 -13.65 -10.69 9.25
N ALA A 571 -12.49 -10.10 8.98
CA ALA A 571 -11.21 -10.80 9.06
C ALA A 571 -10.36 -10.31 10.23
N SER A 572 -9.53 -11.19 10.79
CA SER A 572 -8.56 -10.88 11.84
C SER A 572 -9.21 -10.12 13.01
N ALA A 573 -8.74 -8.91 13.33
CA ALA A 573 -9.35 -8.05 14.34
C ALA A 573 -10.87 -7.83 14.16
N ALA A 574 -11.36 -7.69 12.93
CA ALA A 574 -12.79 -7.50 12.69
C ALA A 574 -13.61 -8.76 13.03
N ALA A 575 -13.03 -9.96 12.89
CA ALA A 575 -13.67 -11.21 13.31
C ALA A 575 -13.81 -11.29 14.85
N VAL A 576 -12.82 -10.78 15.58
CA VAL A 576 -12.88 -10.69 17.04
C VAL A 576 -13.97 -9.71 17.48
N LEU A 577 -14.06 -8.54 16.84
CA LEU A 577 -15.13 -7.57 17.12
C LEU A 577 -16.52 -8.12 16.77
N LEU A 578 -16.65 -8.86 15.66
CA LEU A 578 -17.88 -9.55 15.31
C LEU A 578 -18.32 -10.51 16.42
N ALA A 579 -17.39 -11.33 16.92
CA ALA A 579 -17.64 -12.28 18.02
C ALA A 579 -18.01 -11.58 19.34
N ALA A 580 -17.47 -10.38 19.57
CA ALA A 580 -17.62 -9.61 20.80
C ALA A 580 -18.97 -8.89 20.96
N GLY A 581 -19.85 -8.94 19.95
CA GLY A 581 -21.22 -8.45 20.07
C GLY A 581 -22.01 -9.19 21.15
N THR A 582 -23.10 -8.59 21.61
CA THR A 582 -23.99 -9.19 22.61
C THR A 582 -24.51 -10.53 22.11
N LYS A 583 -24.37 -11.58 22.93
CA LYS A 583 -24.82 -12.93 22.59
C LYS A 583 -26.30 -12.98 22.22
N GLY A 584 -26.62 -13.59 21.09
CA GLY A 584 -27.95 -13.59 20.49
C GLY A 584 -28.17 -12.45 19.48
N LYS A 585 -27.22 -11.52 19.34
CA LYS A 585 -27.29 -10.36 18.43
C LYS A 585 -26.10 -10.28 17.47
N ARG A 586 -25.37 -11.38 17.26
CA ARG A 586 -24.24 -11.46 16.31
C ARG A 586 -24.73 -12.09 15.03
N LEU A 587 -24.75 -11.33 13.93
CA LEU A 587 -25.43 -11.70 12.70
C LEU A 587 -24.48 -11.68 11.51
N ALA A 588 -24.80 -12.44 10.46
CA ALA A 588 -24.13 -12.33 9.17
C ALA A 588 -25.08 -12.53 7.99
N LEU A 589 -24.79 -11.91 6.85
CA LEU A 589 -25.47 -12.20 5.58
C LEU A 589 -24.98 -13.53 4.98
N PRO A 590 -25.73 -14.18 4.07
CA PRO A 590 -25.42 -15.54 3.61
C PRO A 590 -24.06 -15.70 2.94
N HIS A 591 -23.59 -14.67 2.21
CA HIS A 591 -22.31 -14.66 1.51
C HIS A 591 -21.19 -13.99 2.30
N ALA A 592 -21.45 -13.61 3.55
CA ALA A 592 -20.42 -13.04 4.39
C ALA A 592 -19.38 -14.09 4.76
N ARG A 593 -18.10 -13.68 4.83
CA ARG A 593 -17.01 -14.54 5.28
C ARG A 593 -16.36 -14.02 6.56
N VAL A 594 -15.95 -14.95 7.42
CA VAL A 594 -15.16 -14.68 8.61
C VAL A 594 -13.79 -15.31 8.43
N LEU A 595 -12.72 -14.58 8.71
CA LEU A 595 -11.36 -15.11 8.65
C LEU A 595 -10.69 -14.93 10.00
N LEU A 596 -10.30 -16.05 10.61
CA LEU A 596 -9.45 -16.06 11.80
C LEU A 596 -8.02 -16.42 11.39
N HIS A 597 -7.04 -15.73 11.96
CA HIS A 597 -5.63 -16.09 11.80
C HIS A 597 -4.80 -15.54 12.95
N GLN A 598 -3.54 -15.95 13.02
CA GLN A 598 -2.63 -15.49 14.05
C GLN A 598 -2.25 -14.03 13.82
N PRO A 599 -2.03 -13.26 14.89
CA PRO A 599 -1.43 -11.95 14.77
C PRO A 599 -0.02 -12.06 14.18
N TYR A 600 0.24 -11.29 13.13
CA TYR A 600 1.57 -11.13 12.55
C TYR A 600 2.20 -9.84 13.06
N ALA A 601 3.51 -9.84 13.22
CA ALA A 601 4.28 -8.62 13.43
C ALA A 601 5.59 -8.72 12.65
N SER A 602 5.96 -7.64 11.96
CA SER A 602 7.30 -7.46 11.42
C SER A 602 8.10 -6.62 12.41
N GLY A 603 9.33 -7.03 12.69
CA GLY A 603 10.19 -6.37 13.65
C GLY A 603 11.66 -6.70 13.37
N GLY A 604 12.49 -5.67 13.36
CA GLY A 604 13.94 -5.76 13.25
C GLY A 604 14.60 -4.91 14.33
N GLY A 605 15.78 -5.32 14.80
CA GLY A 605 16.47 -4.66 15.90
C GLY A 605 17.52 -5.57 16.53
N GLN A 606 18.09 -5.16 17.67
CA GLN A 606 19.00 -6.02 18.41
C GLN A 606 18.26 -7.25 18.94
N ALA A 607 18.97 -8.35 19.22
CA ALA A 607 18.36 -9.59 19.72
C ALA A 607 17.48 -9.38 20.97
N SER A 608 17.80 -8.41 21.83
CA SER A 608 16.97 -8.02 22.98
C SER A 608 15.66 -7.34 22.60
N ASP A 609 15.65 -6.53 21.54
CA ASP A 609 14.44 -5.86 21.05
C ASP A 609 13.51 -6.87 20.38
N ILE A 610 14.10 -7.82 19.63
CA ILE A 610 13.37 -8.96 19.05
C ILE A 610 12.76 -9.82 20.16
N GLU A 611 13.50 -10.10 21.25
CA GLU A 611 12.97 -10.87 22.39
C GLU A 611 11.81 -10.16 23.10
N ILE A 612 11.89 -8.83 23.25
CA ILE A 612 10.82 -8.02 23.86
C ILE A 612 9.58 -8.01 22.96
N GLN A 613 9.77 -7.76 21.66
CA GLN A 613 8.67 -7.78 20.68
C GLN A 613 8.01 -9.15 20.61
N ALA A 614 8.79 -10.24 20.58
CA ALA A 614 8.27 -11.60 20.59
C ALA A 614 7.43 -11.90 21.84
N LYS A 615 7.87 -11.47 23.04
CA LYS A 615 7.08 -11.62 24.26
C LYS A 615 5.76 -10.87 24.22
N GLU A 616 5.77 -9.67 23.66
CA GLU A 616 4.55 -8.85 23.56
C GLU A 616 3.56 -9.44 22.54
N ILE A 617 4.05 -9.94 21.40
CA ILE A 617 3.23 -10.66 20.41
C ILE A 617 2.59 -11.89 21.03
N LEU A 618 3.35 -12.70 21.76
CA LEU A 618 2.81 -13.88 22.45
C LEU A 618 1.77 -13.51 23.51
N ARG A 619 1.97 -12.40 24.24
CA ARG A 619 0.99 -11.88 25.19
C ARG A 619 -0.30 -11.45 24.50
N MET A 620 -0.19 -10.70 23.40
CA MET A 620 -1.35 -10.25 22.63
C MET A 620 -2.10 -11.43 22.00
N ARG A 621 -1.38 -12.42 21.47
CA ARG A 621 -1.96 -13.67 20.96
C ARG A 621 -2.76 -14.40 22.04
N ASP A 622 -2.18 -14.58 23.22
CA ASP A 622 -2.82 -15.26 24.34
C ASP A 622 -4.11 -14.55 24.80
N LEU A 623 -4.14 -13.22 24.72
CA LEU A 623 -5.35 -12.42 24.98
C LEU A 623 -6.42 -12.62 23.91
N LEU A 624 -6.04 -12.57 22.63
CA LEU A 624 -6.98 -12.77 21.51
C LEU A 624 -7.62 -14.15 21.55
N GLU A 625 -6.81 -15.19 21.79
CA GLU A 625 -7.28 -16.55 21.96
C GLU A 625 -8.27 -16.67 23.14
N GLY A 626 -8.01 -15.94 24.23
CA GLY A 626 -8.91 -15.85 25.38
C GLY A 626 -10.26 -15.20 25.03
N ILE A 627 -10.23 -14.03 24.38
CA ILE A 627 -11.44 -13.31 23.94
C ILE A 627 -12.29 -14.18 23.01
N LEU A 628 -11.66 -14.79 22.00
CA LEU A 628 -12.36 -15.68 21.07
C LEU A 628 -12.92 -16.91 21.79
N SER A 629 -12.16 -17.52 22.70
CA SER A 629 -12.66 -18.65 23.50
C SER A 629 -13.91 -18.27 24.30
N ASP A 630 -13.89 -17.10 24.97
CA ASP A 630 -14.98 -16.61 25.79
C ASP A 630 -16.26 -16.34 24.98
N HIS A 631 -16.13 -15.72 23.80
CA HIS A 631 -17.28 -15.35 22.97
C HIS A 631 -17.81 -16.50 22.10
N THR A 632 -16.94 -17.39 21.63
CA THR A 632 -17.34 -18.52 20.76
C THR A 632 -17.77 -19.76 21.55
N GLY A 633 -17.28 -19.90 22.79
CA GLY A 633 -17.46 -21.11 23.59
C GLY A 633 -16.53 -22.27 23.17
N GLN A 634 -15.62 -22.06 22.21
CA GLN A 634 -14.57 -23.03 21.87
C GLN A 634 -13.47 -23.03 22.94
N SER A 635 -12.75 -24.14 23.10
CA SER A 635 -11.60 -24.16 24.02
C SER A 635 -10.45 -23.33 23.45
N LYS A 636 -9.64 -22.75 24.33
CA LYS A 636 -8.46 -21.96 23.93
C LYS A 636 -7.51 -22.76 23.04
N GLU A 637 -7.32 -24.06 23.29
CA GLU A 637 -6.48 -24.92 22.45
C GLU A 637 -7.05 -25.09 21.03
N LYS A 638 -8.37 -25.18 20.90
CA LYS A 638 -9.01 -25.27 19.59
C LYS A 638 -8.88 -23.95 18.83
N VAL A 639 -9.16 -22.82 19.49
CA VAL A 639 -8.96 -21.49 18.92
C VAL A 639 -7.52 -21.32 18.45
N ALA A 640 -6.52 -21.62 19.29
CA ALA A 640 -5.11 -21.50 18.94
C ALA A 640 -4.71 -22.36 17.74
N LYS A 641 -5.29 -23.56 17.61
CA LYS A 641 -5.04 -24.44 16.45
C LYS A 641 -5.69 -23.90 15.19
N ASP A 642 -6.93 -23.43 15.30
CA ASP A 642 -7.71 -22.94 14.18
C ASP A 642 -7.20 -21.56 13.72
N THR A 643 -6.49 -20.79 14.55
CA THR A 643 -5.87 -19.52 14.16
C THR A 643 -4.40 -19.62 13.76
N ASP A 644 -3.74 -20.78 13.92
CA ASP A 644 -2.32 -20.97 13.55
C ASP A 644 -2.04 -20.69 12.06
N ARG A 645 -3.07 -20.81 11.22
CA ARG A 645 -3.10 -20.41 9.81
C ARG A 645 -4.39 -19.67 9.51
N ASP A 646 -4.49 -19.14 8.28
CA ASP A 646 -5.75 -18.58 7.80
C ASP A 646 -6.86 -19.64 7.83
N PHE A 647 -7.89 -19.36 8.61
CA PHE A 647 -9.06 -20.19 8.78
C PHE A 647 -10.30 -19.40 8.40
N VAL A 648 -10.77 -19.68 7.19
CA VAL A 648 -11.88 -19.00 6.54
C VAL A 648 -13.16 -19.80 6.80
N LEU A 649 -14.19 -19.10 7.24
CA LEU A 649 -15.50 -19.63 7.57
C LEU A 649 -16.54 -18.88 6.74
N SER A 650 -17.42 -19.62 6.07
CA SER A 650 -18.70 -19.09 5.57
C SER A 650 -19.57 -18.62 6.74
N ALA A 651 -20.64 -17.88 6.45
CA ALA A 651 -21.58 -17.43 7.47
C ALA A 651 -22.16 -18.61 8.30
N THR A 652 -22.47 -19.73 7.64
CA THR A 652 -22.98 -20.94 8.31
C THR A 652 -21.92 -21.56 9.21
N GLU A 653 -20.68 -21.72 8.73
CA GLU A 653 -19.59 -22.28 9.53
C GLU A 653 -19.22 -21.36 10.70
N ALA A 654 -19.27 -20.03 10.51
CA ALA A 654 -19.07 -19.05 11.58
C ALA A 654 -20.14 -19.16 12.68
N LYS A 655 -21.38 -19.48 12.30
CA LYS A 655 -22.47 -19.77 13.26
C LYS A 655 -22.21 -21.07 14.01
N GLU A 656 -21.82 -22.14 13.32
CA GLU A 656 -21.47 -23.42 13.94
C GLU A 656 -20.25 -23.32 14.87
N TYR A 657 -19.29 -22.47 14.52
CA TYR A 657 -18.13 -22.16 15.34
C TYR A 657 -18.49 -21.34 16.60
N GLY A 658 -19.60 -20.59 16.56
CA GLY A 658 -20.07 -19.73 17.64
C GLY A 658 -19.62 -18.27 17.56
N ILE A 659 -19.02 -17.85 16.43
CA ILE A 659 -18.61 -16.46 16.16
C ILE A 659 -19.85 -15.57 16.00
N ILE A 660 -20.85 -16.09 15.31
CA ILE A 660 -22.15 -15.43 15.14
C ILE A 660 -23.27 -16.34 15.68
N ASP A 661 -24.44 -15.76 15.88
CA ASP A 661 -25.64 -16.44 16.36
C ASP A 661 -26.62 -16.79 15.22
N GLU A 662 -26.70 -15.95 14.19
CA GLU A 662 -27.67 -16.13 13.10
C GLU A 662 -27.16 -15.67 11.72
N VAL A 663 -27.56 -16.41 10.68
CA VAL A 663 -27.38 -16.02 9.27
C VAL A 663 -28.71 -15.48 8.77
N ILE A 664 -28.73 -14.22 8.35
CA ILE A 664 -29.96 -13.48 7.97
C ILE A 664 -30.01 -13.29 6.45
N SER A 665 -31.01 -13.85 5.76
CA SER A 665 -31.11 -13.84 4.29
C SER A 665 -32.09 -12.81 3.72
N ALA A 666 -33.15 -12.46 4.46
CA ALA A 666 -34.15 -11.49 4.03
C ALA A 666 -34.80 -10.78 5.22
N ARG A 667 -35.25 -9.53 5.03
CA ARG A 667 -35.95 -8.75 6.05
C ARG A 667 -37.46 -8.91 5.86
N GLU A 668 -38.16 -9.58 6.78
CA GLU A 668 -39.63 -9.64 6.75
C GLU A 668 -40.25 -8.25 6.99
N PHE A 669 -41.34 -7.94 6.29
CA PHE A 669 -41.86 -6.60 5.98
C PHE A 669 -42.42 -5.75 7.16
N ALA A 670 -42.25 -6.13 8.42
CA ALA A 670 -43.05 -5.57 9.51
C ALA A 670 -42.59 -4.18 10.01
N ASP A 671 -41.29 -3.83 9.95
CA ASP A 671 -40.80 -2.47 10.22
C ASP A 671 -39.42 -2.26 9.57
N LYS A 672 -39.30 -1.28 8.67
CA LYS A 672 -38.07 -0.95 7.94
C LYS A 672 -37.41 0.34 8.42
N SER A 673 -37.93 0.98 9.46
CA SER A 673 -37.53 2.33 9.87
C SER A 673 -36.28 2.40 10.76
N GLY A 674 -35.71 1.27 11.16
CA GLY A 674 -34.54 1.19 12.06
C GLY A 674 -33.46 0.18 11.64
N PRO A 675 -32.49 -0.09 12.52
CA PRO A 675 -31.42 -1.08 12.30
C PRO A 675 -31.97 -2.49 12.05
N ILE A 676 -31.19 -3.33 11.36
CA ILE A 676 -31.43 -4.78 11.28
C ILE A 676 -31.25 -5.38 12.67
N THR A 677 -32.23 -6.17 13.12
CA THR A 677 -32.21 -6.87 14.40
C THR A 677 -32.39 -8.37 14.18
N ALA A 678 -31.92 -9.20 15.12
CA ALA A 678 -32.17 -10.64 15.12
C ALA A 678 -33.68 -10.93 15.13
N ALA A 679 -34.11 -12.04 14.53
CA ALA A 679 -35.49 -12.49 14.67
C ALA A 679 -35.71 -12.99 16.11
N SER A 680 -36.58 -12.32 16.85
CA SER A 680 -36.91 -12.66 18.24
C SER A 680 -37.72 -13.94 18.38
#